data_AF-K2NW11-F1
#
_entry.id   AF-K2NW11-F1
#
_cell.length_a   1.000
_cell.length_b   1.000
_cell.length_c   1.000
_cell.angle_alpha   90.00
_cell.angle_beta   90.00
_cell.angle_gamma   90.00
#
_symmetry.space_group_name_H-M   'P 1'
#
loop_
_entity.id
_entity.type
_entity.pdbx_description
1 polymer ?
#
loop_
_entity_poly.entity_id
_entity_poly.type
_entity_poly.pdbx_seq_one_letter_code
_entity_poly.pdbx_strand_id
1 'polypeptide(L)'
;MANFFRKTAPTAPPPDTEELEMLRQKVGTLEELVKRAEEELRGEKEKFSTLQNKTAQWKEKVKELNAKDRACIKQLEEELKVIKAMHENAPVPITAEIQSLVEKGLATLRYEHERELGAKQQELEKTLATVSDRASELEKSQHQLEVLQKQHMEMQQRFTSQMESLSKHHEMEITQLSERLSESDRVHELKNHISKQEDEIKAMESHSIQQAFLAGELQKEIAELTAKNSELQGQLKESLDKMSVLQEKQRNWKESVKKMKMQDMNTIQELREELERQKRDASTESAVHPSHEEKLHQWKERVKHEKLKDMETIKDLRSEVSKSQQQIDEAEKLINNVAIFLEEIPPNVSHSIEFIKKYRSLLKENSTAPKKTASASTSTSTPLTNMKDENGDRDTVRALEDLRAELVEAVQQREEVQRELERTSEELAALREQSGVDTTDLRAQLVEAVQQREEVQRELERTSEELAALREQSGVDITDLRAELVEAVQQREEVQRELERTSEELAALREQSGVDITDLRAELVEAVQQREEVQRELERTSEELAALREQSGVDITDLRAELVEAVQQREEVQRELERTSEELAALREQSGADTTDLRAQLVEAVQQREEVQQSFRNIQIRLNEVERECEVAVKEKESGIRLVEEKLVLWKEKVVAAKARDDARIGSLERSVGSLRDNLSKLVMCLLNFLNALGETVTFDVHEHGDDDLDLSLLLSYVDNFHGRLEQTMKSLDVSQATVPLIELLVSLNERVFEGQKAFDEVSAELQRCQHELQEANSRLSEAETKVDSLPSPELVAELEAKNSQLEEKCDLLRKEIKRQRETFQRDRALQGLSSTSATQEDGGVNLRSVAGVVFERDMLSLANQQSQRDNEIRRLRVQLQSLEKENAEMKRECEHNNSVVAQYTKDIEVLKAKERVQQSIEYVRNVILRFLCCTNEELRLQMLPAISTVLEFSSKEKLDVQRANPACPRFQ
;
A
#
# COMPACT_ATOMS: atom_id res chain seq x y z
N MET A 1 -18.79 -75.22 -26.89
CA MET A 1 -18.33 -73.99 -27.57
C MET A 1 -19.53 -73.46 -28.36
N ALA A 2 -20.44 -72.64 -27.83
CA ALA A 2 -20.36 -71.72 -26.69
C ALA A 2 -19.25 -70.67 -26.86
N ASN A 3 -19.70 -69.43 -27.09
CA ASN A 3 -19.01 -68.13 -26.95
C ASN A 3 -17.60 -67.99 -27.56
N PHE A 4 -17.46 -67.11 -28.57
CA PHE A 4 -16.64 -65.89 -28.42
C PHE A 4 -17.00 -64.85 -29.51
N PHE A 5 -16.96 -63.56 -29.13
CA PHE A 5 -17.07 -62.38 -30.01
C PHE A 5 -18.31 -62.21 -30.91
N ARG A 6 -19.50 -62.28 -30.31
CA ARG A 6 -20.53 -61.26 -30.61
C ARG A 6 -19.95 -59.90 -30.19
N LYS A 7 -19.38 -59.12 -31.12
CA LYS A 7 -18.91 -57.76 -30.82
C LYS A 7 -20.08 -56.79 -30.86
N THR A 8 -20.20 -55.96 -29.83
CA THR A 8 -21.27 -54.98 -29.65
C THR A 8 -21.26 -53.92 -30.75
N ALA A 9 -22.38 -53.74 -31.44
CA ALA A 9 -22.68 -52.45 -32.05
C ALA A 9 -22.88 -51.43 -30.91
N PRO A 10 -22.23 -50.26 -30.91
CA PRO A 10 -22.60 -49.18 -30.01
C PRO A 10 -23.99 -48.69 -30.40
N THR A 11 -24.96 -48.80 -29.50
CA THR A 11 -26.21 -48.06 -29.64
C THR A 11 -25.87 -46.58 -29.50
N ALA A 12 -25.79 -45.86 -30.62
CA ALA A 12 -25.70 -44.41 -30.55
C ALA A 12 -26.93 -43.87 -29.79
N PRO A 13 -26.79 -42.81 -28.98
CA PRO A 13 -27.96 -42.10 -28.49
C PRO A 13 -28.81 -41.63 -29.69
N PRO A 14 -30.13 -41.45 -29.53
CA PRO A 14 -30.88 -40.70 -30.53
C PRO A 14 -30.19 -39.34 -30.70
N PRO A 15 -29.77 -38.95 -31.91
CA PRO A 15 -29.12 -37.66 -32.12
C PRO A 15 -30.11 -36.55 -31.74
N ASP A 16 -29.63 -35.50 -31.09
CA ASP A 16 -30.47 -34.39 -30.68
C ASP A 16 -31.24 -33.86 -31.89
N THR A 17 -32.56 -33.72 -31.73
CA THR A 17 -33.43 -33.33 -32.83
C THR A 17 -33.04 -31.98 -33.41
N GLU A 18 -32.48 -31.09 -32.59
CA GLU A 18 -31.95 -29.80 -33.02
C GLU A 18 -30.66 -29.91 -33.86
N GLU A 19 -29.77 -30.86 -33.58
CA GLU A 19 -28.60 -31.12 -34.44
C GLU A 19 -29.02 -31.66 -35.80
N LEU A 20 -29.97 -32.61 -35.84
CA LEU A 20 -30.54 -33.08 -37.10
C LEU A 20 -31.27 -31.98 -37.86
N GLU A 21 -32.00 -31.10 -37.17
CA GLU A 21 -32.72 -29.99 -37.81
C GLU A 21 -31.76 -28.93 -38.35
N MET A 22 -30.71 -28.57 -37.60
CA MET A 22 -29.63 -27.72 -38.10
C MET A 22 -28.89 -28.35 -39.28
N LEU A 23 -28.68 -29.67 -39.28
CA LEU A 23 -28.06 -30.37 -40.42
C LEU A 23 -28.99 -30.36 -41.64
N ARG A 24 -30.31 -30.54 -41.47
CA ARG A 24 -31.30 -30.35 -42.57
C ARG A 24 -31.27 -28.93 -43.12
N GLN A 25 -31.25 -27.91 -42.26
CA GLN A 25 -31.19 -26.50 -42.68
C GLN A 25 -29.86 -26.17 -43.39
N LYS A 26 -28.73 -26.72 -42.93
CA LYS A 26 -27.43 -26.59 -43.60
C LYS A 26 -27.40 -27.31 -44.95
N VAL A 27 -28.01 -28.50 -45.07
CA VAL A 27 -28.17 -29.18 -46.36
C VAL A 27 -29.07 -28.39 -47.31
N GLY A 28 -30.23 -27.90 -46.84
CA GLY A 28 -31.15 -27.10 -47.67
C GLY A 28 -30.52 -25.79 -48.18
N THR A 29 -29.80 -25.06 -47.32
CA THR A 29 -29.08 -23.84 -47.74
C THR A 29 -27.92 -24.12 -48.69
N LEU A 30 -27.22 -25.25 -48.55
CA LEU A 30 -26.23 -25.71 -49.52
C LEU A 30 -26.88 -26.12 -50.86
N GLU A 31 -28.03 -26.80 -50.84
CA GLU A 31 -28.78 -27.12 -52.06
C GLU A 31 -29.28 -25.88 -52.80
N GLU A 32 -29.71 -24.83 -52.09
CA GLU A 32 -30.07 -23.54 -52.70
C GLU A 32 -28.86 -22.83 -53.31
N LEU A 33 -27.70 -22.86 -52.64
CA LEU A 33 -26.45 -22.31 -53.17
C LEU A 33 -25.98 -23.07 -54.43
N VAL A 34 -26.10 -24.40 -54.44
CA VAL A 34 -25.81 -25.24 -55.62
C VAL A 34 -26.77 -24.92 -56.76
N LYS A 35 -28.09 -24.84 -56.51
CA LYS A 35 -29.08 -24.46 -57.53
C LYS A 35 -28.80 -23.09 -58.13
N ARG A 36 -28.47 -22.09 -57.30
CA ARG A 36 -28.10 -20.74 -57.75
C ARG A 36 -26.84 -20.75 -58.63
N ALA A 37 -25.80 -21.49 -58.24
CA ALA A 37 -24.59 -21.66 -59.04
C ALA A 37 -24.85 -22.40 -60.38
N GLU A 38 -25.75 -23.40 -60.39
CA GLU A 38 -26.17 -24.07 -61.62
C GLU A 38 -26.98 -23.15 -62.56
N GLU A 39 -27.82 -22.28 -62.01
CA GLU A 39 -28.57 -21.27 -62.77
C GLU A 39 -27.66 -20.17 -63.34
N GLU A 40 -26.70 -19.67 -62.55
CA GLU A 40 -25.68 -18.73 -63.02
C GLU A 40 -24.83 -19.34 -64.15
N LEU A 41 -24.33 -20.58 -63.96
CA LEU A 41 -23.56 -21.31 -64.97
C LEU A 41 -24.38 -21.63 -66.23
N ARG A 42 -25.70 -21.82 -66.11
CA ARG A 42 -26.63 -21.97 -67.25
C ARG A 42 -26.75 -20.65 -68.01
N GLY A 43 -26.97 -19.55 -67.31
CA GLY A 43 -27.00 -18.20 -67.89
C GLY A 43 -25.68 -17.80 -68.56
N GLU A 44 -24.52 -18.22 -68.04
CA GLU A 44 -23.24 -18.05 -68.71
C GLU A 44 -23.09 -18.89 -69.99
N LYS A 45 -23.54 -20.14 -69.98
CA LYS A 45 -23.57 -21.00 -71.19
C LYS A 45 -24.49 -20.41 -72.28
N GLU A 46 -25.60 -19.79 -71.90
CA GLU A 46 -26.50 -19.09 -72.84
C GLU A 46 -25.88 -17.78 -73.37
N LYS A 47 -25.21 -16.99 -72.53
CA LYS A 47 -24.41 -15.82 -72.96
C LYS A 47 -23.29 -16.24 -73.93
N PHE A 48 -22.58 -17.34 -73.65
CA PHE A 48 -21.54 -17.87 -74.52
C PHE A 48 -22.11 -18.37 -75.86
N SER A 49 -23.20 -19.14 -75.83
CA SER A 49 -23.89 -19.63 -77.03
C SER A 49 -24.39 -18.49 -77.93
N THR A 50 -24.97 -17.44 -77.34
CA THR A 50 -25.43 -16.26 -78.10
C THR A 50 -24.27 -15.43 -78.66
N LEU A 51 -23.13 -15.33 -77.96
CA LEU A 51 -21.90 -14.74 -78.50
C LEU A 51 -21.28 -15.59 -79.63
N GLN A 52 -21.29 -16.92 -79.50
CA GLN A 52 -20.82 -17.86 -80.52
C GLN A 52 -21.68 -17.75 -81.79
N ASN A 53 -23.00 -17.70 -81.66
CA ASN A 53 -23.94 -17.49 -82.77
C ASN A 53 -23.75 -16.12 -83.44
N LYS A 54 -23.60 -15.03 -82.68
CA LYS A 54 -23.28 -13.69 -83.24
C LYS A 54 -21.94 -13.72 -83.99
N THR A 55 -20.94 -14.42 -83.47
CA THR A 55 -19.63 -14.60 -84.12
C THR A 55 -19.73 -15.40 -85.42
N ALA A 56 -20.57 -16.43 -85.46
CA ALA A 56 -20.84 -17.21 -86.68
C ALA A 56 -21.57 -16.36 -87.74
N GLN A 57 -22.63 -15.64 -87.35
CA GLN A 57 -23.35 -14.71 -88.23
C GLN A 57 -22.45 -13.61 -88.79
N TRP A 58 -21.56 -13.04 -87.97
CA TRP A 58 -20.57 -12.06 -88.43
C TRP A 58 -19.58 -12.68 -89.43
N LYS A 59 -19.07 -13.90 -89.17
CA LYS A 59 -18.18 -14.61 -90.10
C LYS A 59 -18.86 -14.91 -91.45
N GLU A 60 -20.12 -15.32 -91.48
CA GLU A 60 -20.85 -15.51 -92.74
C GLU A 60 -21.12 -14.17 -93.44
N LYS A 61 -21.52 -13.11 -92.73
CA LYS A 61 -21.71 -11.79 -93.32
C LYS A 61 -20.41 -11.22 -93.91
N VAL A 62 -19.27 -11.46 -93.27
CA VAL A 62 -17.93 -11.12 -93.80
C VAL A 62 -17.58 -11.97 -95.02
N LYS A 63 -17.89 -13.27 -95.05
CA LYS A 63 -17.72 -14.10 -96.26
C LYS A 63 -18.59 -13.62 -97.41
N GLU A 64 -19.86 -13.28 -97.14
CA GLU A 64 -20.84 -12.81 -98.12
C GLU A 64 -20.41 -11.47 -98.74
N LEU A 65 -19.97 -10.52 -97.92
CA LEU A 65 -19.37 -9.26 -98.38
C LEU A 65 -18.14 -9.54 -99.25
N ASN A 66 -17.16 -10.28 -98.75
CA ASN A 66 -15.98 -10.66 -99.55
C ASN A 66 -16.34 -11.42 -100.85
N ALA A 67 -17.45 -12.15 -100.91
CA ALA A 67 -17.93 -12.79 -102.13
C ALA A 67 -18.57 -11.78 -103.11
N LYS A 68 -19.38 -10.86 -102.60
CA LYS A 68 -19.94 -9.73 -103.36
C LYS A 68 -18.85 -8.80 -103.90
N ASP A 69 -17.86 -8.47 -103.09
CA ASP A 69 -16.73 -7.63 -103.48
C ASP A 69 -15.91 -8.30 -104.59
N ARG A 70 -15.62 -9.60 -104.48
CA ARG A 70 -14.93 -10.37 -105.55
C ARG A 70 -15.79 -10.56 -106.80
N ALA A 71 -17.11 -10.59 -106.70
CA ALA A 71 -18.00 -10.61 -107.86
C ALA A 71 -18.04 -9.24 -108.55
N CYS A 72 -18.12 -8.15 -107.76
CA CYS A 72 -18.06 -6.77 -108.23
C CYS A 72 -16.72 -6.46 -108.91
N ILE A 73 -15.59 -6.84 -108.29
CA ILE A 73 -14.26 -6.71 -108.89
C ILE A 73 -14.19 -7.47 -110.22
N LYS A 74 -14.68 -8.71 -110.31
CA LYS A 74 -14.73 -9.46 -111.57
C LYS A 74 -15.62 -8.79 -112.62
N GLN A 75 -16.78 -8.28 -112.24
CA GLN A 75 -17.65 -7.54 -113.15
C GLN A 75 -16.95 -6.28 -113.68
N LEU A 76 -16.30 -5.51 -112.81
CA LEU A 76 -15.51 -4.34 -113.19
C LEU A 76 -14.28 -4.72 -114.04
N GLU A 77 -13.64 -5.85 -113.79
CA GLU A 77 -12.56 -6.39 -114.64
C GLU A 77 -13.08 -6.78 -116.04
N GLU A 78 -14.26 -7.38 -116.14
CA GLU A 78 -14.91 -7.72 -117.42
C GLU A 78 -15.43 -6.47 -118.15
N GLU A 79 -16.04 -5.51 -117.46
CA GLU A 79 -16.44 -4.22 -118.00
C GLU A 79 -15.23 -3.41 -118.48
N LEU A 80 -14.12 -3.38 -117.73
CA LEU A 80 -12.85 -2.80 -118.19
C LEU A 80 -12.27 -3.53 -119.40
N LYS A 81 -12.51 -4.84 -119.53
CA LYS A 81 -12.13 -5.64 -120.71
C LYS A 81 -12.95 -5.26 -121.94
N VAL A 82 -14.26 -5.09 -121.77
CA VAL A 82 -15.19 -4.62 -122.82
C VAL A 82 -14.86 -3.18 -123.21
N ILE A 83 -14.66 -2.28 -122.24
CA ILE A 83 -14.30 -0.88 -122.48
C ILE A 83 -12.94 -0.78 -123.20
N LYS A 84 -11.94 -1.59 -122.84
CA LYS A 84 -10.68 -1.68 -123.61
C LYS A 84 -10.92 -2.19 -125.04
N ALA A 85 -11.66 -3.28 -125.20
CA ALA A 85 -11.97 -3.82 -126.53
C ALA A 85 -12.76 -2.83 -127.42
N MET A 86 -13.61 -1.98 -126.83
CA MET A 86 -14.29 -0.90 -127.56
C MET A 86 -13.34 0.27 -127.88
N HIS A 87 -12.52 0.68 -126.91
CA HIS A 87 -11.59 1.80 -127.08
C HIS A 87 -10.46 1.50 -128.08
N GLU A 88 -9.98 0.25 -128.13
CA GLU A 88 -9.00 -0.23 -129.12
C GLU A 88 -9.57 -0.31 -130.56
N ASN A 89 -10.90 -0.34 -130.73
CA ASN A 89 -11.54 -0.50 -132.05
C ASN A 89 -12.20 0.77 -132.61
N ALA A 90 -12.67 1.73 -131.80
CA ALA A 90 -13.17 3.02 -132.30
C ALA A 90 -13.17 4.17 -131.25
N PRO A 91 -12.39 5.24 -131.44
CA PRO A 91 -12.53 6.48 -130.66
C PRO A 91 -13.71 7.33 -131.19
N VAL A 92 -14.91 7.11 -130.65
CA VAL A 92 -16.11 7.91 -130.97
C VAL A 92 -16.12 9.21 -130.14
N PRO A 93 -16.31 10.40 -130.74
CA PRO A 93 -16.32 11.67 -130.00
C PRO A 93 -17.59 11.82 -129.15
N ILE A 94 -17.42 12.26 -127.91
CA ILE A 94 -18.54 12.47 -126.97
C ILE A 94 -19.34 13.70 -127.40
N THR A 95 -20.65 13.53 -127.61
CA THR A 95 -21.56 14.65 -127.92
C THR A 95 -21.91 15.46 -126.67
N ALA A 96 -22.21 16.75 -126.86
CA ALA A 96 -22.43 17.70 -125.76
C ALA A 96 -23.55 17.29 -124.78
N GLU A 97 -24.58 16.58 -125.27
CA GLU A 97 -25.67 16.06 -124.42
C GLU A 97 -25.16 14.95 -123.47
N ILE A 98 -24.29 14.06 -123.96
CA ILE A 98 -23.68 13.01 -123.14
C ILE A 98 -22.71 13.64 -122.13
N GLN A 99 -21.92 14.63 -122.55
CA GLN A 99 -21.09 15.44 -121.64
C GLN A 99 -21.95 16.07 -120.54
N SER A 100 -23.04 16.75 -120.87
CA SER A 100 -23.94 17.39 -119.89
C SER A 100 -24.59 16.36 -118.94
N LEU A 101 -24.99 15.19 -119.45
CA LEU A 101 -25.57 14.13 -118.62
C LEU A 101 -24.53 13.55 -117.64
N VAL A 102 -23.29 13.34 -118.11
CA VAL A 102 -22.16 12.88 -117.29
C VAL A 102 -21.74 13.92 -116.26
N GLU A 103 -21.61 15.20 -116.64
CA GLU A 103 -21.32 16.30 -115.71
C GLU A 103 -22.37 16.43 -114.62
N LYS A 104 -23.65 16.30 -114.98
CA LYS A 104 -24.79 16.31 -114.04
C LYS A 104 -24.77 15.09 -113.12
N GLY A 105 -24.55 13.89 -113.65
CA GLY A 105 -24.40 12.67 -112.84
C GLY A 105 -23.22 12.75 -111.87
N LEU A 106 -22.07 13.24 -112.33
CA LEU A 106 -20.90 13.50 -111.50
C LEU A 106 -21.15 14.62 -110.48
N ALA A 107 -21.98 15.62 -110.78
CA ALA A 107 -22.37 16.64 -109.81
C ALA A 107 -23.26 16.07 -108.69
N THR A 108 -24.25 15.23 -109.03
CA THR A 108 -25.07 14.51 -108.04
C THR A 108 -24.22 13.58 -107.19
N LEU A 109 -23.36 12.76 -107.79
CA LEU A 109 -22.46 11.86 -107.06
C LEU A 109 -21.47 12.61 -106.16
N ARG A 110 -20.95 13.77 -106.59
CA ARG A 110 -20.10 14.62 -105.74
C ARG A 110 -20.88 15.17 -104.54
N TYR A 111 -22.10 15.68 -104.75
CA TYR A 111 -22.94 16.19 -103.68
C TYR A 111 -23.34 15.08 -102.67
N GLU A 112 -23.67 13.87 -103.16
CA GLU A 112 -23.97 12.72 -102.31
C GLU A 112 -22.74 12.26 -101.52
N HIS A 113 -21.57 12.20 -102.16
CA HIS A 113 -20.29 11.86 -101.51
C HIS A 113 -19.85 12.92 -100.49
N GLU A 114 -20.01 14.22 -100.79
CA GLU A 114 -19.76 15.31 -99.83
C GLU A 114 -20.71 15.24 -98.64
N ARG A 115 -21.99 14.89 -98.86
CA ARG A 115 -22.97 14.69 -97.79
C ARG A 115 -22.64 13.48 -96.92
N GLU A 116 -22.18 12.37 -97.51
CA GLU A 116 -21.77 11.17 -96.77
C GLU A 116 -20.45 11.36 -96.03
N LEU A 117 -19.46 12.03 -96.64
CA LEU A 117 -18.26 12.48 -95.94
C LEU A 117 -18.62 13.41 -94.77
N GLY A 118 -19.49 14.40 -94.98
CA GLY A 118 -19.94 15.30 -93.90
C GLY A 118 -20.65 14.56 -92.76
N ALA A 119 -21.47 13.56 -93.08
CA ALA A 119 -22.11 12.70 -92.08
C ALA A 119 -21.09 11.84 -91.31
N LYS A 120 -20.09 11.27 -91.99
CA LYS A 120 -19.02 10.47 -91.39
C LYS A 120 -18.02 11.31 -90.59
N GLN A 121 -17.76 12.55 -91.01
CA GLN A 121 -17.00 13.56 -90.30
C GLN A 121 -17.68 13.88 -88.96
N GLN A 122 -18.98 14.18 -88.97
CA GLN A 122 -19.75 14.42 -87.73
C GLN A 122 -19.88 13.19 -86.82
N GLU A 123 -19.97 11.98 -87.39
CA GLU A 123 -19.97 10.73 -86.62
C GLU A 123 -18.61 10.51 -85.95
N LEU A 124 -17.51 10.73 -86.68
CA LEU A 124 -16.14 10.66 -86.15
C LEU A 124 -15.92 11.71 -85.05
N GLU A 125 -16.28 12.97 -85.27
CA GLU A 125 -16.20 14.05 -84.28
C GLU A 125 -16.97 13.72 -82.98
N LYS A 126 -18.18 13.14 -83.10
CA LYS A 126 -18.94 12.65 -81.93
C LYS A 126 -18.23 11.52 -81.20
N THR A 127 -17.67 10.54 -81.92
CA THR A 127 -16.90 9.47 -81.26
C THR A 127 -15.61 9.97 -80.61
N LEU A 128 -14.96 10.97 -81.21
CA LEU A 128 -13.73 11.55 -80.69
C LEU A 128 -14.01 12.38 -79.42
N ALA A 129 -15.13 13.10 -79.37
CA ALA A 129 -15.63 13.73 -78.16
C ALA A 129 -15.90 12.71 -77.03
N THR A 130 -16.65 11.63 -77.29
CA THR A 130 -16.95 10.63 -76.25
C THR A 130 -15.71 9.85 -75.78
N VAL A 131 -14.70 9.69 -76.64
CA VAL A 131 -13.38 9.16 -76.24
C VAL A 131 -12.63 10.16 -75.37
N SER A 132 -12.67 11.46 -75.66
CA SER A 132 -12.07 12.52 -74.84
C SER A 132 -12.73 12.62 -73.46
N ASP A 133 -14.07 12.57 -73.39
CA ASP A 133 -14.81 12.57 -72.12
C ASP A 133 -14.39 11.40 -71.25
N ARG A 134 -14.34 10.20 -71.85
CA ARG A 134 -14.01 8.93 -71.18
C ARG A 134 -12.53 8.80 -70.82
N ALA A 135 -11.63 9.47 -71.54
CA ALA A 135 -10.25 9.67 -71.11
C ALA A 135 -10.19 10.52 -69.84
N SER A 136 -10.96 11.61 -69.76
CA SER A 136 -11.05 12.42 -68.53
C SER A 136 -11.66 11.66 -67.35
N GLU A 137 -12.61 10.73 -67.59
CA GLU A 137 -13.14 9.82 -66.56
C GLU A 137 -12.04 8.86 -66.05
N LEU A 138 -11.20 8.36 -66.96
CA LEU A 138 -10.09 7.46 -66.62
C LEU A 138 -9.01 8.18 -65.80
N GLU A 139 -8.62 9.40 -66.17
CA GLU A 139 -7.66 10.23 -65.42
C GLU A 139 -8.18 10.53 -64.00
N LYS A 140 -9.47 10.92 -63.86
CA LYS A 140 -10.11 11.12 -62.55
C LYS A 140 -10.10 9.83 -61.72
N SER A 141 -10.36 8.69 -62.34
CA SER A 141 -10.35 7.37 -61.68
C SER A 141 -8.95 6.94 -61.25
N GLN A 142 -7.93 7.21 -62.07
CA GLN A 142 -6.52 6.99 -61.74
C GLN A 142 -6.08 7.86 -60.57
N HIS A 143 -6.41 9.15 -60.58
CA HIS A 143 -6.07 10.05 -59.48
C HIS A 143 -6.77 9.67 -58.16
N GLN A 144 -8.04 9.23 -58.21
CA GLN A 144 -8.72 8.68 -57.05
C GLN A 144 -8.04 7.40 -56.52
N LEU A 145 -7.57 6.53 -57.40
CA LEU A 145 -6.83 5.32 -57.04
C LEU A 145 -5.48 5.66 -56.39
N GLU A 146 -4.72 6.64 -56.90
CA GLU A 146 -3.48 7.14 -56.30
C GLU A 146 -3.70 7.72 -54.89
N VAL A 147 -4.76 8.51 -54.72
CA VAL A 147 -5.13 9.07 -53.40
C VAL A 147 -5.51 7.97 -52.42
N LEU A 148 -6.28 6.96 -52.84
CA LEU A 148 -6.63 5.81 -52.00
C LEU A 148 -5.41 4.94 -51.66
N GLN A 149 -4.49 4.72 -52.62
CA GLN A 149 -3.22 4.03 -52.37
C GLN A 149 -2.37 4.79 -51.33
N LYS A 150 -2.26 6.11 -51.45
CA LYS A 150 -1.54 6.95 -50.48
C LYS A 150 -2.18 6.88 -49.09
N GLN A 151 -3.51 6.99 -49.00
CA GLN A 151 -4.25 6.85 -47.75
C GLN A 151 -4.07 5.46 -47.11
N HIS A 152 -4.05 4.39 -47.92
CA HIS A 152 -3.80 3.04 -47.43
C HIS A 152 -2.37 2.88 -46.87
N MET A 153 -1.36 3.42 -47.58
CA MET A 153 0.03 3.41 -47.10
C MET A 153 0.19 4.23 -45.81
N GLU A 154 -0.44 5.40 -45.70
CA GLU A 154 -0.45 6.20 -44.46
C GLU A 154 -1.14 5.47 -43.30
N MET A 155 -2.26 4.78 -43.57
CA MET A 155 -2.97 3.98 -42.57
C MET A 155 -2.12 2.78 -42.11
N GLN A 156 -1.47 2.09 -43.04
CA GLN A 156 -0.58 0.97 -42.74
C GLN A 156 0.64 1.43 -41.92
N GLN A 157 1.26 2.56 -42.27
CA GLN A 157 2.35 3.15 -41.50
C GLN A 157 1.92 3.52 -40.08
N ARG A 158 0.74 4.13 -39.90
CA ARG A 158 0.19 4.44 -38.57
C ARG A 158 -0.06 3.17 -37.75
N PHE A 159 -0.63 2.13 -38.36
CA PHE A 159 -0.84 0.84 -37.69
C PHE A 159 0.48 0.19 -37.26
N THR A 160 1.50 0.17 -38.13
CA THR A 160 2.83 -0.32 -37.77
C THR A 160 3.45 0.49 -36.63
N SER A 161 3.39 1.83 -36.69
CA SER A 161 3.88 2.70 -35.59
C SER A 161 3.15 2.45 -34.27
N GLN A 162 1.83 2.22 -34.30
CA GLN A 162 1.04 1.89 -33.12
C GLN A 162 1.42 0.51 -32.55
N MET A 163 1.60 -0.50 -33.40
CA MET A 163 2.04 -1.84 -32.99
C MET A 163 3.47 -1.82 -32.42
N GLU A 164 4.39 -1.04 -33.00
CA GLU A 164 5.72 -0.85 -32.43
C GLU A 164 5.69 -0.12 -31.09
N SER A 165 4.85 0.92 -30.95
CA SER A 165 4.68 1.65 -29.69
C SER A 165 4.10 0.76 -28.60
N LEU A 166 3.12 -0.08 -28.94
CA LEU A 166 2.51 -1.05 -28.03
C LEU A 166 3.49 -2.17 -27.66
N SER A 167 4.28 -2.66 -28.61
CA SER A 167 5.34 -3.65 -28.34
C SER A 167 6.40 -3.09 -27.40
N LYS A 168 6.83 -1.83 -27.58
CA LYS A 168 7.78 -1.14 -26.68
C LYS A 168 7.17 -0.89 -25.30
N HIS A 169 5.86 -0.62 -25.20
CA HIS A 169 5.16 -0.50 -23.93
C HIS A 169 5.16 -1.83 -23.17
N HIS A 170 4.74 -2.92 -23.82
CA HIS A 170 4.74 -4.26 -23.21
C HIS A 170 6.17 -4.73 -22.85
N GLU A 171 7.17 -4.45 -23.68
CA GLU A 171 8.57 -4.76 -23.39
C GLU A 171 9.06 -3.98 -22.16
N MET A 172 8.73 -2.69 -22.06
CA MET A 172 8.99 -1.87 -20.88
C MET A 172 8.28 -2.40 -19.63
N GLU A 173 6.99 -2.73 -19.71
CA GLU A 173 6.24 -3.34 -18.59
C GLU A 173 6.84 -4.68 -18.16
N ILE A 174 7.23 -5.53 -19.11
CA ILE A 174 7.91 -6.81 -18.82
C ILE A 174 9.26 -6.56 -18.13
N THR A 175 10.04 -5.55 -18.54
CA THR A 175 11.28 -5.19 -17.81
C THR A 175 10.99 -4.66 -16.41
N GLN A 176 10.03 -3.74 -16.23
CA GLN A 176 9.65 -3.22 -14.89
C GLN A 176 9.10 -4.31 -13.96
N LEU A 177 8.32 -5.26 -14.49
CA LEU A 177 7.85 -6.42 -13.74
C LEU A 177 9.00 -7.39 -13.42
N SER A 178 9.99 -7.51 -14.29
CA SER A 178 11.21 -8.31 -14.04
C SER A 178 12.11 -7.66 -12.99
N GLU A 179 12.23 -6.33 -12.98
CA GLU A 179 12.93 -5.55 -11.94
C GLU A 179 12.21 -5.63 -10.59
N ARG A 180 10.87 -5.54 -10.57
CA ARG A 180 10.06 -5.81 -9.36
C ARG A 180 10.14 -7.26 -8.89
N LEU A 181 10.34 -8.22 -9.79
CA LEU A 181 10.67 -9.60 -9.42
C LEU A 181 12.13 -9.71 -8.92
N SER A 182 13.03 -8.82 -9.33
CA SER A 182 14.37 -8.67 -8.75
C SER A 182 14.35 -8.06 -7.35
N GLU A 183 13.26 -7.39 -6.92
CA GLU A 183 13.00 -7.11 -5.49
C GLU A 183 12.82 -8.39 -4.64
N SER A 184 12.92 -9.59 -5.25
CA SER A 184 13.32 -10.82 -4.55
C SER A 184 14.54 -10.62 -3.64
N ASP A 185 15.49 -9.75 -4.01
CA ASP A 185 16.62 -9.40 -3.14
C ASP A 185 16.16 -8.68 -1.87
N ARG A 186 15.17 -7.79 -1.97
CA ARG A 186 14.51 -7.14 -0.82
C ARG A 186 13.76 -8.15 0.05
N VAL A 187 13.16 -9.18 -0.54
CA VAL A 187 12.59 -10.32 0.21
C VAL A 187 13.69 -11.11 0.93
N HIS A 188 14.88 -11.24 0.33
CA HIS A 188 16.04 -11.85 0.96
C HIS A 188 16.61 -10.99 2.11
N GLU A 189 16.71 -9.67 1.94
CA GLU A 189 17.12 -8.71 2.97
C GLU A 189 16.16 -8.69 4.16
N LEU A 190 14.85 -8.72 3.90
CA LEU A 190 13.82 -8.85 4.94
C LEU A 190 13.91 -10.20 5.65
N LYS A 191 14.12 -11.30 4.93
CA LYS A 191 14.35 -12.62 5.52
C LYS A 191 15.61 -12.67 6.40
N ASN A 192 16.68 -12.01 5.96
CA ASN A 192 17.92 -11.90 6.74
C ASN A 192 17.72 -11.02 7.98
N HIS A 193 16.95 -9.93 7.88
CA HIS A 193 16.55 -9.11 9.04
C HIS A 193 15.71 -9.90 10.03
N ILE A 194 14.70 -10.66 9.56
CA ILE A 194 13.86 -11.51 10.40
C ILE A 194 14.72 -12.56 11.11
N SER A 195 15.61 -13.26 10.39
CA SER A 195 16.53 -14.23 11.01
C SER A 195 17.43 -13.59 12.08
N LYS A 196 17.93 -12.38 11.84
CA LYS A 196 18.74 -11.63 12.81
C LYS A 196 17.93 -11.20 14.02
N GLN A 197 16.68 -10.75 13.84
CA GLN A 197 15.77 -10.40 14.91
C GLN A 197 15.36 -11.63 15.74
N GLU A 198 15.11 -12.77 15.10
CA GLU A 198 14.86 -14.03 15.80
C GLU A 198 16.05 -14.44 16.69
N ASP A 199 17.29 -14.29 16.21
CA ASP A 199 18.49 -14.63 16.99
C ASP A 199 18.76 -13.62 18.12
N GLU A 200 18.46 -12.33 17.90
CA GLU A 200 18.45 -11.30 18.96
C GLU A 200 17.37 -11.58 20.03
N ILE A 201 16.18 -12.05 19.62
CA ILE A 201 15.12 -12.49 20.54
C ILE A 201 15.58 -13.72 21.35
N LYS A 202 16.12 -14.76 20.70
CA LYS A 202 16.67 -15.95 21.39
C LYS A 202 17.77 -15.59 22.39
N ALA A 203 18.58 -14.58 22.08
CA ALA A 203 19.60 -14.05 22.99
C ALA A 203 18.98 -13.32 24.20
N MET A 204 17.96 -12.47 23.98
CA MET A 204 17.23 -11.82 25.07
C MET A 204 16.46 -12.81 25.95
N GLU A 205 15.82 -13.83 25.37
CA GLU A 205 15.17 -14.91 26.10
C GLU A 205 16.19 -15.70 26.96
N SER A 206 17.34 -16.04 26.38
CA SER A 206 18.43 -16.71 27.09
C SER A 206 18.96 -15.86 28.26
N HIS A 207 19.12 -14.55 28.07
CA HIS A 207 19.50 -13.62 29.13
C HIS A 207 18.39 -13.50 30.20
N SER A 208 17.13 -13.46 29.81
CA SER A 208 15.99 -13.44 30.75
C SER A 208 15.91 -14.71 31.60
N ILE A 209 16.20 -15.88 31.01
CA ILE A 209 16.28 -17.16 31.73
C ILE A 209 17.47 -17.16 32.71
N GLN A 210 18.64 -16.66 32.31
CA GLN A 210 19.80 -16.49 33.20
C GLN A 210 19.52 -15.51 34.34
N GLN A 211 18.84 -14.39 34.06
CA GLN A 211 18.46 -13.40 35.07
C GLN A 211 17.43 -13.96 36.05
N ALA A 212 16.46 -14.76 35.58
CA ALA A 212 15.50 -15.45 36.44
C ALA A 212 16.18 -16.53 37.32
N PHE A 213 17.16 -17.25 36.78
CA PHE A 213 17.98 -18.21 37.52
C PHE A 213 18.77 -17.53 38.65
N LEU A 214 19.52 -16.47 38.33
CA LEU A 214 20.29 -15.68 39.31
C LEU A 214 19.38 -15.03 40.37
N ALA A 215 18.20 -14.55 40.00
CA ALA A 215 17.22 -14.04 40.95
C ALA A 215 16.69 -15.14 41.89
N GLY A 216 16.55 -16.37 41.40
CA GLY A 216 16.22 -17.55 42.21
C GLY A 216 17.33 -17.95 43.17
N GLU A 217 18.60 -17.91 42.74
CA GLU A 217 19.76 -18.15 43.61
C GLU A 217 19.86 -17.09 44.71
N LEU A 218 19.69 -15.81 44.37
CA LEU A 218 19.66 -14.71 45.36
C LEU A 218 18.47 -14.84 46.32
N GLN A 219 17.28 -15.23 45.87
CA GLN A 219 16.15 -15.51 46.76
C GLN A 219 16.45 -16.67 47.72
N LYS A 220 17.14 -17.72 47.25
CA LYS A 220 17.56 -18.86 48.07
C LYS A 220 18.60 -18.45 49.12
N GLU A 221 19.60 -17.65 48.74
CA GLU A 221 20.59 -17.11 49.69
C GLU A 221 19.92 -16.18 50.73
N ILE A 222 19.02 -15.29 50.32
CA ILE A 222 18.23 -14.44 51.22
C ILE A 222 17.40 -15.29 52.19
N ALA A 223 16.79 -16.38 51.73
CA ALA A 223 16.03 -17.29 52.59
C ALA A 223 16.92 -18.02 53.61
N GLU A 224 18.09 -18.52 53.18
CA GLU A 224 19.08 -19.17 54.07
C GLU A 224 19.65 -18.19 55.10
N LEU A 225 20.00 -16.97 54.69
CA LEU A 225 20.43 -15.91 55.60
C LEU A 225 19.33 -15.48 56.57
N THR A 226 18.07 -15.41 56.13
CA THR A 226 16.91 -15.07 56.98
C THR A 226 16.66 -16.16 58.01
N ALA A 227 16.72 -17.44 57.62
CA ALA A 227 16.61 -18.57 58.54
C ALA A 227 17.75 -18.56 59.59
N LYS A 228 18.99 -18.32 59.15
CA LYS A 228 20.16 -18.24 60.04
C LYS A 228 20.09 -17.04 60.99
N ASN A 229 19.55 -15.91 60.54
CA ASN A 229 19.30 -14.73 61.39
C ASN A 229 18.22 -15.02 62.45
N SER A 230 17.13 -15.72 62.09
CA SER A 230 16.10 -16.10 63.07
C SER A 230 16.63 -17.12 64.10
N GLU A 231 17.51 -18.04 63.70
CA GLU A 231 18.21 -18.94 64.63
C GLU A 231 19.11 -18.16 65.59
N LEU A 232 19.93 -17.23 65.09
CA LEU A 232 20.80 -16.39 65.92
C LEU A 232 20.00 -15.49 66.87
N GLN A 233 18.84 -14.98 66.46
CA GLN A 233 17.92 -14.26 67.34
C GLN A 233 17.33 -15.17 68.43
N GLY A 234 17.04 -16.43 68.10
CA GLY A 234 16.65 -17.45 69.08
C GLY A 234 17.75 -17.73 70.11
N GLN A 235 18.99 -17.96 69.66
CA GLN A 235 20.16 -18.17 70.52
C GLN A 235 20.47 -16.95 71.40
N LEU A 236 20.33 -15.73 70.85
CA LEU A 236 20.48 -14.48 71.60
C LEU A 236 19.40 -14.34 72.68
N LYS A 237 18.14 -14.63 72.35
CA LYS A 237 17.04 -14.61 73.33
C LYS A 237 17.26 -15.63 74.44
N GLU A 238 17.60 -16.88 74.11
CA GLU A 238 17.90 -17.91 75.10
C GLU A 238 19.09 -17.51 76.00
N SER A 239 20.08 -16.80 75.45
CA SER A 239 21.21 -16.24 76.21
C SER A 239 20.80 -15.08 77.12
N LEU A 240 19.88 -14.22 76.69
CA LEU A 240 19.28 -13.16 77.53
C LEU A 240 18.43 -13.75 78.66
N ASP A 241 17.64 -14.79 78.39
CA ASP A 241 16.85 -15.49 79.39
C ASP A 241 17.76 -16.19 80.43
N LYS A 242 18.84 -16.84 79.99
CA LYS A 242 19.91 -17.37 80.86
C LYS A 242 20.56 -16.29 81.72
N MET A 243 20.87 -15.12 81.14
CA MET A 243 21.43 -13.98 81.88
C MET A 243 20.44 -13.39 82.89
N SER A 244 19.14 -13.32 82.56
CA SER A 244 18.08 -12.92 83.48
C SER A 244 17.99 -13.88 84.67
N VAL A 245 18.01 -15.20 84.44
CA VAL A 245 18.05 -16.21 85.50
C VAL A 245 19.33 -16.13 86.36
N LEU A 246 20.47 -15.72 85.78
CA LEU A 246 21.70 -15.47 86.55
C LEU A 246 21.62 -14.19 87.39
N GLN A 247 21.02 -13.11 86.87
CA GLN A 247 20.75 -11.89 87.65
C GLN A 247 19.77 -12.15 88.79
N GLU A 248 18.72 -12.95 88.55
CA GLU A 248 17.76 -13.43 89.55
C GLU A 248 18.47 -14.17 90.69
N LYS A 249 19.28 -15.19 90.35
CA LYS A 249 20.12 -15.93 91.31
C LYS A 249 21.08 -15.00 92.06
N GLN A 250 21.69 -14.02 91.38
CA GLN A 250 22.59 -13.05 92.02
C GLN A 250 21.84 -12.13 93.00
N ARG A 251 20.60 -11.74 92.69
CA ARG A 251 19.76 -10.91 93.58
C ARG A 251 19.36 -11.69 94.83
N ASN A 252 18.91 -12.93 94.64
CA ASN A 252 18.48 -13.82 95.73
C ASN A 252 19.67 -14.22 96.62
N TRP A 253 20.87 -14.36 96.05
CA TRP A 253 22.12 -14.49 96.82
C TRP A 253 22.48 -13.21 97.58
N LYS A 254 22.43 -12.03 96.94
CA LYS A 254 22.66 -10.73 97.60
C LYS A 254 21.70 -10.50 98.77
N GLU A 255 20.43 -10.87 98.62
CA GLU A 255 19.42 -10.80 99.69
C GLU A 255 19.69 -11.83 100.80
N SER A 256 20.04 -13.06 100.46
CA SER A 256 20.46 -14.08 101.43
C SER A 256 21.68 -13.63 102.24
N VAL A 257 22.67 -13.03 101.59
CA VAL A 257 23.85 -12.42 102.25
C VAL A 257 23.48 -11.20 103.08
N LYS A 258 22.52 -10.36 102.64
CA LYS A 258 22.00 -9.23 103.43
C LYS A 258 21.28 -9.71 104.69
N LYS A 259 20.46 -10.77 104.58
CA LYS A 259 19.77 -11.41 105.69
C LYS A 259 20.75 -12.04 106.66
N MET A 260 21.74 -12.79 106.16
CA MET A 260 22.80 -13.38 106.98
C MET A 260 23.59 -12.29 107.70
N LYS A 261 24.06 -11.23 107.01
CA LYS A 261 24.72 -10.08 107.65
C LYS A 261 23.86 -9.36 108.70
N MET A 262 22.53 -9.36 108.54
CA MET A 262 21.61 -8.80 109.54
C MET A 262 21.49 -9.73 110.76
N GLN A 263 21.45 -11.05 110.55
CA GLN A 263 21.52 -12.03 111.64
C GLN A 263 22.89 -11.95 112.35
N ASP A 264 24.00 -11.93 111.61
CA ASP A 264 25.36 -11.77 112.13
C ASP A 264 25.47 -10.47 112.94
N MET A 265 24.94 -9.34 112.44
CA MET A 265 24.97 -8.07 113.17
C MET A 265 24.11 -8.13 114.44
N ASN A 266 22.93 -8.76 114.40
CA ASN A 266 22.09 -8.94 115.57
C ASN A 266 22.79 -9.83 116.61
N THR A 267 23.38 -10.95 116.22
CA THR A 267 24.13 -11.84 117.12
C THR A 267 25.42 -11.21 117.62
N ILE A 268 26.11 -10.39 116.82
CA ILE A 268 27.23 -9.56 117.28
C ILE A 268 26.74 -8.50 118.27
N GLN A 269 25.54 -7.94 118.10
CA GLN A 269 24.95 -6.99 119.04
C GLN A 269 24.52 -7.68 120.34
N GLU A 270 23.89 -8.86 120.29
CA GLU A 270 23.58 -9.72 121.44
C GLU A 270 24.85 -10.09 122.22
N LEU A 271 25.90 -10.55 121.51
CA LEU A 271 27.20 -10.86 122.10
C LEU A 271 27.91 -9.61 122.65
N ARG A 272 27.69 -8.42 122.08
CA ARG A 272 28.18 -7.15 122.63
C ARG A 272 27.41 -6.73 123.86
N GLU A 273 26.09 -6.86 123.88
CA GLU A 273 25.26 -6.53 125.04
C GLU A 273 25.53 -7.48 126.20
N GLU A 274 25.83 -8.75 125.91
CA GLU A 274 26.31 -9.74 126.87
C GLU A 274 27.76 -9.47 127.31
N LEU A 275 28.65 -9.05 126.41
CA LEU A 275 30.00 -8.59 126.79
C LEU A 275 29.95 -7.31 127.64
N GLU A 276 29.04 -6.37 127.34
CA GLU A 276 28.80 -5.18 128.17
C GLU A 276 28.03 -5.53 129.46
N ARG A 277 27.38 -6.70 129.55
CA ARG A 277 26.88 -7.29 130.80
C ARG A 277 28.07 -7.75 131.64
N GLN A 278 28.89 -8.63 131.07
CA GLN A 278 30.11 -9.16 131.69
C GLN A 278 31.12 -8.06 132.05
N LYS A 279 31.19 -6.94 131.31
CA LYS A 279 31.97 -5.75 131.67
C LYS A 279 31.34 -4.91 132.78
N ARG A 280 30.01 -4.88 132.93
CA ARG A 280 29.37 -4.26 134.12
C ARG A 280 29.64 -5.11 135.36
N ASP A 281 29.60 -6.43 135.23
CA ASP A 281 29.95 -7.38 136.28
C ASP A 281 31.46 -7.29 136.63
N ALA A 282 32.32 -7.17 135.62
CA ALA A 282 33.78 -6.98 135.75
C ALA A 282 34.23 -5.52 135.98
N SER A 283 33.32 -4.54 136.01
CA SER A 283 33.63 -3.15 136.45
C SER A 283 33.89 -3.07 137.96
N THR A 284 33.99 -4.22 138.61
CA THR A 284 34.52 -4.44 139.95
C THR A 284 36.06 -4.43 140.00
N GLU A 285 36.78 -4.67 138.89
CA GLU A 285 38.25 -4.76 138.89
C GLU A 285 38.98 -4.00 137.76
N SER A 286 39.66 -2.92 138.16
CA SER A 286 40.93 -2.39 137.62
C SER A 286 41.03 -1.88 136.16
N ALA A 287 41.82 -0.82 135.96
CA ALA A 287 42.16 -0.25 134.66
C ALA A 287 43.58 0.35 134.65
N VAL A 288 44.30 0.25 133.52
CA VAL A 288 45.33 1.20 133.01
C VAL A 288 45.88 0.70 131.67
N HIS A 289 45.72 1.48 130.58
CA HIS A 289 46.71 1.71 129.51
C HIS A 289 46.18 2.72 128.44
N PRO A 290 47.02 3.55 127.78
CA PRO A 290 46.56 4.70 126.95
C PRO A 290 46.40 4.45 125.44
N SER A 291 45.77 5.42 124.74
CA SER A 291 45.33 5.37 123.33
C SER A 291 46.47 5.44 122.28
N HIS A 292 46.13 5.09 121.03
CA HIS A 292 47.04 5.05 119.88
C HIS A 292 47.21 6.39 119.13
N GLU A 293 46.31 7.36 119.31
CA GLU A 293 46.26 8.56 118.44
C GLU A 293 47.44 9.53 118.64
N GLU A 294 47.97 9.65 119.86
CA GLU A 294 49.15 10.50 120.14
C GLU A 294 50.38 10.07 119.32
N LYS A 295 50.56 8.76 119.11
CA LYS A 295 51.69 8.21 118.35
C LYS A 295 51.67 8.64 116.88
N LEU A 296 50.47 8.82 116.31
CA LEU A 296 50.30 9.29 114.93
C LEU A 296 50.61 10.80 114.80
N HIS A 297 50.22 11.60 115.80
CA HIS A 297 50.55 13.03 115.84
C HIS A 297 52.06 13.27 116.01
N GLN A 298 52.71 12.53 116.92
CA GLN A 298 54.16 12.58 117.14
C GLN A 298 55.01 12.11 115.95
N TRP A 299 54.42 11.41 114.96
CA TRP A 299 55.12 11.09 113.71
C TRP A 299 55.04 12.23 112.70
N LYS A 300 53.85 12.82 112.49
CA LYS A 300 53.64 13.92 111.53
C LYS A 300 54.51 15.16 111.84
N GLU A 301 54.63 15.55 113.10
CA GLU A 301 55.44 16.73 113.47
C GLU A 301 56.96 16.48 113.38
N ARG A 302 57.43 15.22 113.49
CA ARG A 302 58.85 14.88 113.26
C ARG A 302 59.24 15.06 111.79
N VAL A 303 58.48 14.47 110.87
CA VAL A 303 58.73 14.58 109.41
C VAL A 303 58.73 16.05 108.95
N LYS A 304 57.91 16.90 109.60
CA LYS A 304 57.81 18.33 109.34
C LYS A 304 59.02 19.12 109.90
N HIS A 305 59.52 18.75 111.09
CA HIS A 305 60.75 19.31 111.65
C HIS A 305 62.00 18.93 110.85
N GLU A 306 62.12 17.67 110.41
CA GLU A 306 63.25 17.20 109.61
C GLU A 306 63.35 17.99 108.30
N LYS A 307 62.25 18.16 107.56
CA LYS A 307 62.24 18.96 106.32
C LYS A 307 62.63 20.44 106.50
N LEU A 308 62.36 21.05 107.66
CA LEU A 308 62.81 22.41 107.96
C LEU A 308 64.32 22.42 108.28
N LYS A 309 64.79 21.46 109.07
CA LYS A 309 66.20 21.32 109.43
C LYS A 309 67.11 21.03 108.22
N ASP A 310 66.63 20.22 107.27
CA ASP A 310 67.32 19.97 106.00
C ASP A 310 67.41 21.24 105.14
N MET A 311 66.37 22.08 105.17
CA MET A 311 66.35 23.35 104.43
C MET A 311 67.31 24.38 105.03
N GLU A 312 67.39 24.47 106.35
CA GLU A 312 68.32 25.35 107.06
C GLU A 312 69.78 24.89 106.86
N THR A 313 70.06 23.59 106.98
CA THR A 313 71.42 23.06 106.77
C THR A 313 71.91 23.17 105.32
N ILE A 314 71.05 23.03 104.32
CA ILE A 314 71.39 23.30 102.90
C ILE A 314 71.77 24.78 102.68
N LYS A 315 71.16 25.69 103.44
CA LYS A 315 71.41 27.14 103.38
C LYS A 315 72.73 27.52 104.09
N ASP A 316 73.01 26.93 105.25
CA ASP A 316 74.30 27.09 105.94
C ASP A 316 75.46 26.53 105.11
N LEU A 317 75.31 25.33 104.54
CA LEU A 317 76.30 24.71 103.64
C LEU A 317 76.55 25.54 102.37
N ARG A 318 75.56 26.26 101.85
CA ARG A 318 75.79 27.26 100.78
C ARG A 318 76.69 28.41 101.24
N SER A 319 76.55 28.86 102.49
CA SER A 319 77.40 29.93 103.05
C SER A 319 78.85 29.47 103.26
N GLU A 320 79.06 28.23 103.71
CA GLU A 320 80.40 27.65 103.85
C GLU A 320 81.06 27.41 102.48
N VAL A 321 80.34 26.85 101.50
CA VAL A 321 80.86 26.69 100.14
C VAL A 321 81.25 28.03 99.52
N SER A 322 80.49 29.10 99.78
CA SER A 322 80.84 30.45 99.32
C SER A 322 82.12 30.99 99.97
N LYS A 323 82.38 30.68 101.25
CA LYS A 323 83.64 31.02 101.92
C LYS A 323 84.81 30.17 101.41
N SER A 324 84.60 28.87 101.18
CA SER A 324 85.63 27.98 100.66
C SER A 324 86.04 28.34 99.24
N GLN A 325 85.11 28.75 98.37
CA GLN A 325 85.46 29.25 97.03
C GLN A 325 86.33 30.52 97.13
N GLN A 326 85.96 31.46 97.99
CA GLN A 326 86.72 32.69 98.19
C GLN A 326 88.16 32.44 98.70
N GLN A 327 88.39 31.35 99.46
CA GLN A 327 89.72 30.90 99.87
C GLN A 327 90.49 30.16 98.76
N ILE A 328 89.79 29.52 97.81
CA ILE A 328 90.42 28.93 96.62
C ILE A 328 90.93 30.04 95.69
N ASP A 329 90.15 31.12 95.51
CA ASP A 329 90.55 32.29 94.71
C ASP A 329 91.78 33.03 95.31
N GLU A 330 92.01 32.93 96.63
CA GLU A 330 93.24 33.37 97.29
C GLU A 330 94.39 32.35 97.16
N ALA A 331 94.09 31.05 97.16
CA ALA A 331 95.08 30.00 96.94
C ALA A 331 95.63 30.01 95.51
N GLU A 332 94.81 30.24 94.48
CA GLU A 332 95.28 30.37 93.10
C GLU A 332 96.16 31.62 92.88
N LYS A 333 95.90 32.71 93.62
CA LYS A 333 96.83 33.85 93.69
C LYS A 333 98.16 33.50 94.36
N LEU A 334 98.18 32.64 95.37
CA LEU A 334 99.43 32.16 95.96
C LEU A 334 100.17 31.19 95.04
N ILE A 335 99.47 30.32 94.31
CA ILE A 335 100.06 29.39 93.33
C ILE A 335 100.74 30.15 92.18
N ASN A 336 100.10 31.19 91.63
CA ASN A 336 100.74 32.06 90.62
C ASN A 336 101.98 32.81 91.17
N ASN A 337 102.02 33.16 92.46
CA ASN A 337 103.20 33.76 93.08
C ASN A 337 104.31 32.75 93.39
N VAL A 338 104.00 31.45 93.57
CA VAL A 338 105.01 30.40 93.73
C VAL A 338 105.56 29.92 92.38
N ALA A 339 104.74 29.94 91.32
CA ALA A 339 105.18 29.62 89.96
C ALA A 339 106.27 30.58 89.41
N ILE A 340 106.36 31.80 89.95
CA ILE A 340 107.39 32.79 89.60
C ILE A 340 108.64 32.68 90.49
N PHE A 341 108.60 31.89 91.58
CA PHE A 341 109.66 31.85 92.61
C PHE A 341 110.40 30.51 92.76
N LEU A 342 110.23 29.58 91.82
CA LEU A 342 110.93 28.29 91.78
C LEU A 342 111.57 27.98 90.42
N GLU A 343 112.06 29.01 89.72
CA GLU A 343 112.97 28.85 88.59
C GLU A 343 114.46 28.68 89.02
N GLU A 344 114.75 28.69 90.33
CA GLU A 344 116.08 28.39 90.89
C GLU A 344 116.16 27.04 91.66
N ILE A 345 116.38 25.98 90.87
CA ILE A 345 117.18 24.77 91.19
C ILE A 345 116.50 23.62 92.02
N PRO A 346 116.80 22.33 91.74
CA PRO A 346 115.97 21.15 92.10
C PRO A 346 116.75 20.13 93.03
N PRO A 347 116.47 18.80 93.15
CA PRO A 347 115.43 17.92 92.57
C PRO A 347 114.80 16.86 93.54
N ASN A 348 114.22 15.79 92.97
CA ASN A 348 113.60 14.57 93.55
C ASN A 348 112.19 14.72 94.17
N VAL A 349 111.14 14.05 93.68
CA VAL A 349 110.86 12.59 93.58
C VAL A 349 110.58 12.00 94.99
N SER A 350 109.43 11.37 95.29
CA SER A 350 108.55 10.55 94.42
C SER A 350 107.07 10.50 94.86
N HIS A 351 106.21 10.01 93.96
CA HIS A 351 104.93 9.30 94.21
C HIS A 351 103.95 9.81 95.29
N SER A 352 102.79 10.36 94.85
CA SER A 352 101.43 9.87 95.21
C SER A 352 100.31 10.75 94.59
N ILE A 353 100.25 10.80 93.26
CA ILE A 353 99.09 11.35 92.54
C ILE A 353 98.02 10.23 92.40
N GLU A 354 96.75 10.60 92.20
CA GLU A 354 95.59 9.71 91.95
C GLU A 354 94.98 8.88 93.12
N PHE A 355 94.65 9.45 94.30
CA PHE A 355 93.54 8.85 95.09
C PHE A 355 92.62 9.78 95.91
N ILE A 356 92.72 11.12 95.77
CA ILE A 356 91.68 12.04 96.30
C ILE A 356 90.83 12.60 95.15
N LYS A 357 89.92 11.72 94.69
CA LYS A 357 88.50 12.03 94.42
C LYS A 357 88.26 13.44 93.87
N LYS A 358 88.07 13.63 92.56
CA LYS A 358 86.96 13.05 91.77
C LYS A 358 85.60 13.05 92.50
N TYR A 359 85.36 13.95 93.47
CA TYR A 359 84.04 14.11 94.10
C TYR A 359 83.73 15.48 94.76
N ARG A 360 84.08 16.58 94.10
CA ARG A 360 83.30 17.83 94.22
C ARG A 360 83.27 18.61 92.91
N SER A 361 82.77 17.90 91.90
CA SER A 361 82.65 18.34 90.50
C SER A 361 81.98 19.70 90.33
N LEU A 362 82.41 20.39 89.28
CA LEU A 362 81.59 21.15 88.32
C LEU A 362 80.09 21.23 88.64
N LEU A 363 79.58 22.45 88.84
CA LEU A 363 78.30 23.01 88.35
C LEU A 363 78.15 24.43 88.97
N LYS A 364 77.83 25.51 88.24
CA LYS A 364 77.43 25.65 86.83
C LYS A 364 77.65 27.10 86.31
N GLU A 365 77.45 27.32 85.00
CA GLU A 365 77.67 28.63 84.34
C GLU A 365 76.63 29.73 84.68
N ASN A 366 76.97 30.99 84.35
CA ASN A 366 76.07 32.15 84.14
C ASN A 366 75.33 32.75 85.38
N SER A 367 75.05 34.07 85.48
CA SER A 367 75.46 35.26 84.71
C SER A 367 75.11 36.61 85.42
N THR A 368 75.66 37.73 84.90
CA THR A 368 75.21 39.17 84.99
C THR A 368 75.30 40.02 86.29
N ALA A 369 76.19 41.03 86.26
CA ALA A 369 75.99 42.48 86.64
C ALA A 369 75.75 42.91 88.13
N PRO A 370 75.91 44.21 88.56
CA PRO A 370 76.86 45.28 88.14
C PRO A 370 77.39 46.27 89.27
N LYS A 371 78.32 47.19 88.90
CA LYS A 371 78.54 48.62 89.38
C LYS A 371 79.35 49.03 90.65
N LYS A 372 80.34 49.95 90.44
CA LYS A 372 80.82 51.14 91.24
C LYS A 372 81.67 50.94 92.54
N THR A 373 82.59 51.83 93.04
CA THR A 373 83.30 53.10 92.60
C THR A 373 84.46 53.52 93.57
N ALA A 374 85.40 54.40 93.12
CA ALA A 374 86.35 55.28 93.90
C ALA A 374 87.62 54.59 94.54
N SER A 375 88.79 55.21 94.89
CA SER A 375 89.51 56.53 94.75
C SER A 375 90.89 56.48 95.52
N ALA A 376 91.95 57.32 95.46
CA ALA A 376 92.56 58.37 94.57
C ALA A 376 93.94 58.88 95.15
N SER A 377 94.58 59.96 94.62
CA SER A 377 95.84 60.69 95.08
C SER A 377 97.22 60.01 94.84
N THR A 378 98.45 60.62 94.92
CA THR A 378 98.98 61.90 95.53
C THR A 378 100.15 62.58 94.70
N SER A 379 101.23 63.12 95.32
CA SER A 379 102.26 64.08 94.77
C SER A 379 103.68 63.97 95.41
N THR A 380 104.69 64.81 95.01
CA THR A 380 105.84 65.47 95.78
C THR A 380 107.39 65.21 95.53
N SER A 381 108.15 66.25 95.09
CA SER A 381 109.37 67.00 95.64
C SER A 381 110.86 66.49 95.89
N THR A 382 111.87 67.38 95.59
CA THR A 382 113.20 67.74 96.29
C THR A 382 114.47 66.80 96.29
N PRO A 383 115.73 67.09 96.84
CA PRO A 383 116.63 68.31 97.11
C PRO A 383 118.26 68.19 97.12
N LEU A 384 119.03 69.33 97.34
CA LEU A 384 120.29 69.60 98.20
C LEU A 384 121.86 69.35 97.93
N THR A 385 122.76 70.32 98.35
CA THR A 385 124.09 70.33 99.14
C THR A 385 125.64 70.38 98.69
N ASN A 386 126.44 71.43 99.14
CA ASN A 386 127.71 71.53 100.02
C ASN A 386 129.31 71.63 99.72
N MET A 387 130.05 72.58 100.43
CA MET A 387 131.38 72.55 101.26
C MET A 387 132.87 73.08 100.90
N LYS A 388 133.49 73.95 101.81
CA LYS A 388 134.87 74.08 102.52
C LYS A 388 136.30 74.70 102.08
N ASP A 389 136.84 75.68 102.90
CA ASP A 389 138.09 75.90 103.79
C ASP A 389 139.66 76.20 103.52
N GLU A 390 140.26 77.10 104.40
CA GLU A 390 141.59 77.16 105.20
C GLU A 390 142.90 78.08 105.00
N ASN A 391 143.96 78.06 105.90
CA ASN A 391 144.68 79.25 106.55
C ASN A 391 146.20 79.15 107.12
N GLY A 392 146.88 80.24 107.65
CA GLY A 392 148.12 80.33 108.58
C GLY A 392 149.33 81.31 108.22
N ASP A 393 150.42 81.71 108.98
CA ASP A 393 150.85 82.00 110.42
C ASP A 393 152.30 82.72 110.58
N ARG A 394 152.59 83.51 111.68
CA ARG A 394 153.89 83.79 112.46
C ARG A 394 154.97 84.94 112.28
N ASP A 395 155.69 85.34 113.39
CA ASP A 395 156.85 86.31 113.54
C ASP A 395 157.71 86.18 114.89
N THR A 396 158.84 86.93 115.10
CA THR A 396 159.50 87.56 116.35
C THR A 396 161.06 87.39 116.60
N VAL A 397 161.72 88.05 117.62
CA VAL A 397 162.44 89.38 117.59
C VAL A 397 163.46 89.71 118.77
N ARG A 398 164.53 90.54 118.55
CA ARG A 398 165.42 91.43 119.45
C ARG A 398 166.77 90.99 120.14
N ALA A 399 167.87 91.78 119.92
CA ALA A 399 168.98 92.04 120.88
C ALA A 399 169.92 93.25 120.51
N LEU A 400 170.41 93.99 121.52
CA LEU A 400 171.52 94.98 121.61
C LEU A 400 171.64 96.23 120.68
N GLU A 401 171.41 97.40 121.29
CA GLU A 401 172.04 98.70 120.98
C GLU A 401 173.32 98.89 121.84
N ASP A 402 174.31 99.69 121.41
CA ASP A 402 175.32 100.26 122.36
C ASP A 402 176.25 101.38 121.80
N LEU A 403 176.38 101.58 120.48
CA LEU A 403 177.37 102.48 119.86
C LEU A 403 177.04 104.01 119.96
N ARG A 404 176.59 104.45 121.15
CA ARG A 404 175.79 105.67 121.35
C ARG A 404 176.58 106.99 121.52
N ALA A 405 177.91 106.93 121.66
CA ALA A 405 178.70 108.04 122.23
C ALA A 405 179.38 108.98 121.21
N GLU A 406 180.12 108.46 120.23
CA GLU A 406 180.90 109.28 119.28
C GLU A 406 180.03 110.06 118.27
N LEU A 407 178.73 109.75 118.23
CA LEU A 407 177.74 110.35 117.34
C LEU A 407 177.58 111.88 117.51
N VAL A 408 177.90 112.42 118.69
CA VAL A 408 177.48 113.77 119.11
C VAL A 408 178.24 114.91 118.41
N GLU A 409 179.56 114.83 118.23
CA GLU A 409 180.32 115.88 117.54
C GLU A 409 180.14 115.83 116.02
N ALA A 410 179.99 114.63 115.44
CA ALA A 410 179.66 114.48 114.03
C ALA A 410 178.28 115.07 113.66
N VAL A 411 177.33 115.09 114.61
CA VAL A 411 175.97 115.59 114.39
C VAL A 411 175.93 117.09 114.10
N GLN A 412 176.65 117.95 114.82
CA GLN A 412 176.52 119.41 114.60
C GLN A 412 176.99 119.88 113.22
N GLN A 413 178.04 119.26 112.65
CA GLN A 413 178.45 119.56 111.26
C GLN A 413 177.57 118.84 110.22
N ARG A 414 176.93 117.72 110.59
CA ARG A 414 175.93 117.08 109.74
C ARG A 414 174.64 117.90 109.64
N GLU A 415 174.19 118.51 110.72
CA GLU A 415 172.91 119.25 110.81
C GLU A 415 172.83 120.50 109.91
N GLU A 416 173.96 121.13 109.57
CA GLU A 416 174.00 122.22 108.59
C GLU A 416 173.72 121.69 107.18
N VAL A 417 174.43 120.64 106.76
CA VAL A 417 174.28 119.98 105.45
C VAL A 417 172.93 119.25 105.33
N GLN A 418 172.44 118.69 106.42
CA GLN A 418 171.14 118.02 106.53
C GLN A 418 170.00 118.96 106.10
N ARG A 419 170.03 120.23 106.51
CA ARG A 419 168.98 121.24 106.19
C ARG A 419 168.97 121.72 104.74
N GLU A 420 170.07 121.53 104.00
CA GLU A 420 170.09 121.74 102.54
C GLU A 420 169.66 120.48 101.80
N LEU A 421 170.10 119.30 102.27
CA LEU A 421 169.68 118.00 101.72
C LEU A 421 168.16 117.81 101.81
N GLU A 422 167.54 118.15 102.95
CA GLU A 422 166.10 118.00 103.19
C GLU A 422 165.25 118.79 102.19
N ARG A 423 165.64 120.02 101.82
CA ARG A 423 164.92 120.78 100.77
C ARG A 423 164.98 120.09 99.40
N THR A 424 166.15 119.60 99.01
CA THR A 424 166.29 118.87 97.74
C THR A 424 165.59 117.51 97.75
N SER A 425 165.37 116.93 98.93
CA SER A 425 164.60 115.70 99.13
C SER A 425 163.10 115.93 98.92
N GLU A 426 162.55 117.05 99.40
CA GLU A 426 161.12 117.37 99.30
C GLU A 426 160.69 117.65 97.85
N GLU A 427 161.50 118.38 97.06
CA GLU A 427 161.23 118.61 95.63
C GLU A 427 161.26 117.30 94.82
N LEU A 428 162.12 116.35 95.19
CA LEU A 428 162.19 115.01 94.58
C LEU A 428 161.11 114.02 95.10
N ALA A 429 160.35 114.39 96.13
CA ALA A 429 159.18 113.62 96.57
C ALA A 429 157.95 113.98 95.73
N ALA A 430 157.66 115.29 95.58
CA ALA A 430 156.50 115.78 94.83
C ALA A 430 156.48 115.30 93.36
N LEU A 431 157.64 115.32 92.68
CA LEU A 431 157.76 114.84 91.30
C LEU A 431 157.53 113.32 91.15
N ARG A 432 157.79 112.52 92.19
CA ARG A 432 157.49 111.08 92.17
C ARG A 432 156.01 110.81 92.36
N GLU A 433 155.37 111.48 93.32
CA GLU A 433 153.96 111.30 93.63
C GLU A 433 153.07 111.59 92.40
N GLN A 434 153.35 112.69 91.69
CA GLN A 434 152.63 113.05 90.46
C GLN A 434 152.79 111.98 89.35
N SER A 435 153.99 111.41 89.18
CA SER A 435 154.22 110.35 88.19
C SER A 435 153.54 109.01 88.50
N GLY A 436 153.14 108.78 89.75
CA GLY A 436 152.42 107.56 90.16
C GLY A 436 150.99 107.54 89.62
N VAL A 437 150.26 108.65 89.75
CA VAL A 437 148.82 108.76 89.45
C VAL A 437 148.53 108.50 87.97
N ASP A 438 149.32 109.07 87.06
CA ASP A 438 149.17 108.85 85.61
C ASP A 438 149.29 107.37 85.22
N THR A 439 150.10 106.58 85.96
CA THR A 439 150.27 105.14 85.70
C THR A 439 149.15 104.27 86.26
N THR A 440 148.38 104.76 87.25
CA THR A 440 147.20 104.05 87.76
C THR A 440 145.98 104.23 86.87
N ASP A 441 145.74 105.44 86.36
CA ASP A 441 144.53 105.74 85.55
C ASP A 441 144.56 105.02 84.19
N LEU A 442 145.72 104.98 83.52
CA LEU A 442 145.90 104.20 82.29
C LEU A 442 145.70 102.69 82.49
N ARG A 443 145.93 102.18 83.71
CA ARG A 443 145.66 100.77 84.05
C ARG A 443 144.17 100.49 84.23
N ALA A 444 143.41 101.42 84.80
CA ALA A 444 141.97 101.27 84.97
C ALA A 444 141.24 101.19 83.62
N GLN A 445 141.54 102.12 82.71
CA GLN A 445 140.93 102.17 81.36
C GLN A 445 141.19 100.89 80.55
N LEU A 446 142.36 100.26 80.72
CA LEU A 446 142.68 99.00 80.03
C LEU A 446 141.85 97.82 80.54
N VAL A 447 141.53 97.77 81.83
CA VAL A 447 140.66 96.72 82.40
C VAL A 447 139.22 96.88 81.92
N GLU A 448 138.70 98.12 81.91
CA GLU A 448 137.35 98.42 81.41
C GLU A 448 137.20 98.04 79.93
N ALA A 449 138.19 98.35 79.09
CA ALA A 449 138.20 97.95 77.68
C ALA A 449 138.26 96.43 77.46
N VAL A 450 138.88 95.67 78.38
CA VAL A 450 138.87 94.20 78.33
C VAL A 450 137.48 93.66 78.71
N GLN A 451 136.86 94.18 79.78
CA GLN A 451 135.51 93.76 80.18
C GLN A 451 134.47 94.04 79.10
N GLN A 452 134.51 95.21 78.44
CA GLN A 452 133.62 95.52 77.32
C GLN A 452 133.80 94.55 76.13
N ARG A 453 135.03 94.06 75.88
CA ARG A 453 135.26 93.05 74.85
C ARG A 453 134.69 91.68 75.23
N GLU A 454 134.74 91.31 76.50
CA GLU A 454 134.14 90.08 77.03
C GLU A 454 132.60 90.16 77.09
N GLU A 455 132.02 91.35 77.23
CA GLU A 455 130.58 91.61 77.07
C GLU A 455 130.14 91.28 75.63
N VAL A 456 130.77 91.90 74.64
CA VAL A 456 130.46 91.71 73.22
C VAL A 456 130.73 90.27 72.75
N GLN A 457 131.77 89.61 73.29
CA GLN A 457 132.04 88.19 73.04
C GLN A 457 130.85 87.32 73.46
N ARG A 458 130.28 87.55 74.66
CA ARG A 458 129.12 86.81 75.18
C ARG A 458 127.83 87.12 74.42
N GLU A 459 127.64 88.34 73.94
CA GLU A 459 126.49 88.69 73.08
C GLU A 459 126.58 88.04 71.69
N LEU A 460 127.79 87.93 71.13
CA LEU A 460 128.03 87.24 69.86
C LEU A 460 127.79 85.72 69.97
N GLU A 461 128.22 85.11 71.07
CA GLU A 461 127.96 83.69 71.36
C GLU A 461 126.45 83.45 71.54
N ARG A 462 125.75 84.30 72.30
CA ARG A 462 124.29 84.20 72.52
C ARG A 462 123.49 84.34 71.22
N THR A 463 123.82 85.33 70.38
CA THR A 463 123.15 85.50 69.07
C THR A 463 123.50 84.40 68.07
N SER A 464 124.67 83.76 68.19
CA SER A 464 125.00 82.55 67.45
C SER A 464 124.15 81.35 67.87
N GLU A 465 123.91 81.17 69.18
CA GLU A 465 123.03 80.12 69.71
C GLU A 465 121.56 80.33 69.29
N GLU A 466 121.05 81.56 69.37
CA GLU A 466 119.71 81.92 68.90
C GLU A 466 119.52 81.64 67.39
N LEU A 467 120.53 81.97 66.56
CA LEU A 467 120.53 81.64 65.13
C LEU A 467 120.71 80.15 64.82
N ALA A 468 121.27 79.36 65.74
CA ALA A 468 121.31 77.91 65.62
C ALA A 468 119.93 77.30 65.91
N ALA A 469 119.30 77.70 67.02
CA ALA A 469 117.96 77.24 67.41
C ALA A 469 116.89 77.58 66.35
N LEU A 470 116.90 78.80 65.82
CA LEU A 470 115.99 79.20 64.74
C LEU A 470 116.18 78.39 63.45
N ARG A 471 117.42 77.98 63.12
CA ARG A 471 117.69 77.11 61.97
C ARG A 471 117.19 75.69 62.21
N GLU A 472 117.44 75.13 63.40
CA GLU A 472 116.97 73.80 63.76
C GLU A 472 115.44 73.72 63.75
N GLN A 473 114.76 74.72 64.34
CA GLN A 473 113.30 74.84 64.28
C GLN A 473 112.78 74.92 62.84
N SER A 474 113.36 75.79 62.01
CA SER A 474 112.98 75.88 60.59
C SER A 474 113.25 74.59 59.79
N GLY A 475 114.18 73.76 60.25
CA GLY A 475 114.46 72.44 59.68
C GLY A 475 113.33 71.45 59.99
N VAL A 476 112.84 71.44 61.23
CA VAL A 476 111.69 70.62 61.67
C VAL A 476 110.42 71.05 60.96
N ASP A 477 110.12 72.36 60.92
CA ASP A 477 108.95 72.90 60.21
C ASP A 477 108.93 72.45 58.73
N ILE A 478 110.10 72.40 58.08
CA ILE A 478 110.24 71.96 56.68
C ILE A 478 110.11 70.42 56.54
N THR A 479 110.48 69.62 57.54
CA THR A 479 110.24 68.16 57.48
C THR A 479 108.77 67.81 57.72
N ASP A 480 108.10 68.52 58.62
CA ASP A 480 106.72 68.23 59.00
C ASP A 480 105.76 68.63 57.86
N LEU A 481 105.94 69.81 57.27
CA LEU A 481 105.21 70.23 56.06
C LEU A 481 105.45 69.30 54.86
N ARG A 482 106.58 68.60 54.80
CA ARG A 482 106.84 67.57 53.77
C ARG A 482 106.11 66.26 54.07
N ALA A 483 105.96 65.88 55.34
CA ALA A 483 105.18 64.72 55.73
C ALA A 483 103.68 64.95 55.43
N GLU A 484 103.13 66.09 55.84
CA GLU A 484 101.73 66.49 55.54
C GLU A 484 101.46 66.49 54.04
N LEU A 485 102.39 67.01 53.22
CA LEU A 485 102.23 67.04 51.76
C LEU A 485 102.23 65.63 51.14
N VAL A 486 103.04 64.69 51.66
CA VAL A 486 103.04 63.30 51.19
C VAL A 486 101.75 62.60 51.58
N GLU A 487 101.26 62.80 52.80
CA GLU A 487 99.99 62.24 53.26
C GLU A 487 98.80 62.77 52.44
N ALA A 488 98.74 64.08 52.19
CA ALA A 488 97.70 64.70 51.36
C ALA A 488 97.72 64.20 49.90
N VAL A 489 98.90 63.87 49.35
CA VAL A 489 99.01 63.24 48.02
C VAL A 489 98.48 61.80 48.05
N GLN A 490 98.83 61.01 49.06
CA GLN A 490 98.32 59.64 49.23
C GLN A 490 96.79 59.61 49.39
N GLN A 491 96.23 60.50 50.22
CA GLN A 491 94.78 60.64 50.39
C GLN A 491 94.08 61.01 49.08
N ARG A 492 94.69 61.85 48.22
CA ARG A 492 94.13 62.19 46.89
C ARG A 492 94.14 60.98 45.95
N GLU A 493 95.19 60.16 45.99
CA GLU A 493 95.30 58.93 45.20
C GLU A 493 94.36 57.83 45.72
N GLU A 494 94.06 57.80 47.02
CA GLU A 494 93.01 56.97 47.62
C GLU A 494 91.63 57.32 47.03
N VAL A 495 91.22 58.57 47.16
CA VAL A 495 89.92 59.08 46.68
C VAL A 495 89.77 58.90 45.17
N GLN A 496 90.85 59.06 44.39
CA GLN A 496 90.78 58.84 42.94
C GLN A 496 90.57 57.35 42.60
N ARG A 497 91.21 56.41 43.32
CA ARG A 497 90.99 54.96 43.16
C ARG A 497 89.59 54.48 43.61
N GLU A 498 88.94 55.22 44.51
CA GLU A 498 87.53 55.01 44.87
C GLU A 498 86.57 55.59 43.83
N LEU A 499 86.89 56.76 43.26
CA LEU A 499 86.12 57.37 42.17
C LEU A 499 86.18 56.52 40.88
N GLU A 500 87.34 55.94 40.58
CA GLU A 500 87.51 55.03 39.43
C GLU A 500 86.69 53.74 39.62
N ARG A 501 86.72 53.11 40.81
CA ARG A 501 85.87 51.96 41.13
C ARG A 501 84.37 52.25 41.05
N THR A 502 83.92 53.33 41.68
CA THR A 502 82.50 53.71 41.66
C THR A 502 82.02 54.11 40.26
N SER A 503 82.92 54.63 39.41
CA SER A 503 82.67 54.81 37.98
C SER A 503 82.49 53.48 37.24
N GLU A 504 83.36 52.49 37.48
CA GLU A 504 83.27 51.14 36.88
C GLU A 504 82.02 50.39 37.34
N GLU A 505 81.69 50.42 38.63
CA GLU A 505 80.46 49.84 39.19
C GLU A 505 79.19 50.48 38.58
N LEU A 506 79.17 51.81 38.43
CA LEU A 506 78.07 52.52 37.75
C LEU A 506 78.03 52.27 36.23
N ALA A 507 79.13 51.87 35.60
CA ALA A 507 79.13 51.43 34.21
C ALA A 507 78.53 50.02 34.08
N ALA A 508 78.98 49.07 34.92
CA ALA A 508 78.48 47.69 34.94
C ALA A 508 76.98 47.64 35.27
N LEU A 509 76.51 48.41 36.27
CA LEU A 509 75.08 48.50 36.60
C LEU A 509 74.24 49.09 35.46
N ARG A 510 74.79 50.04 34.69
CA ARG A 510 74.10 50.57 33.50
C ARG A 510 74.03 49.55 32.38
N GLU A 511 75.12 48.84 32.11
CA GLU A 511 75.17 47.79 31.09
C GLU A 511 74.19 46.66 31.42
N GLN A 512 74.20 46.17 32.67
CA GLN A 512 73.23 45.19 33.16
C GLN A 512 71.78 45.68 33.01
N SER A 513 71.47 46.90 33.47
CA SER A 513 70.12 47.46 33.29
C SER A 513 69.72 47.65 31.82
N GLY A 514 70.71 47.79 30.91
CA GLY A 514 70.49 47.83 29.47
C GLY A 514 70.06 46.47 28.92
N VAL A 515 70.73 45.40 29.35
CA VAL A 515 70.38 44.00 29.01
C VAL A 515 69.01 43.63 29.57
N ASP A 516 68.76 43.91 30.85
CA ASP A 516 67.45 43.68 31.49
C ASP A 516 66.32 44.37 30.71
N ILE A 517 66.55 45.59 30.21
CA ILE A 517 65.59 46.35 29.40
C ILE A 517 65.44 45.79 27.98
N THR A 518 66.47 45.20 27.37
CA THR A 518 66.32 44.53 26.06
C THR A 518 65.58 43.20 26.18
N ASP A 519 65.83 42.44 27.23
CA ASP A 519 65.24 41.12 27.42
C ASP A 519 63.75 41.25 27.79
N LEU A 520 63.39 42.16 28.71
CA LEU A 520 61.99 42.51 28.99
C LEU A 520 61.24 43.08 27.76
N ARG A 521 61.95 43.68 26.80
CA ARG A 521 61.35 44.10 25.52
C ARG A 521 61.13 42.93 24.57
N ALA A 522 62.03 41.95 24.56
CA ALA A 522 61.86 40.73 23.78
C ALA A 522 60.66 39.90 24.31
N GLU A 523 60.61 39.67 25.63
CA GLU A 523 59.48 39.01 26.29
C GLU A 523 58.15 39.72 26.02
N LEU A 524 58.13 41.07 26.08
CA LEU A 524 56.92 41.85 25.80
C LEU A 524 56.47 41.73 24.33
N VAL A 525 57.41 41.68 23.37
CA VAL A 525 57.09 41.46 21.96
C VAL A 525 56.56 40.04 21.72
N GLU A 526 57.17 39.03 22.34
CA GLU A 526 56.70 37.65 22.24
C GLU A 526 55.30 37.48 22.85
N ALA A 527 55.05 38.04 24.03
CA ALA A 527 53.74 38.02 24.69
C ALA A 527 52.66 38.75 23.86
N VAL A 528 53.01 39.81 23.13
CA VAL A 528 52.09 40.48 22.19
C VAL A 528 51.81 39.59 20.98
N GLN A 529 52.82 38.95 20.39
CA GLN A 529 52.65 38.01 19.28
C GLN A 529 51.79 36.81 19.66
N GLN A 530 52.03 36.20 20.84
CA GLN A 530 51.21 35.11 21.37
C GLN A 530 49.74 35.55 21.61
N ARG A 531 49.51 36.78 22.07
CA ARG A 531 48.14 37.32 22.21
C ARG A 531 47.45 37.51 20.85
N GLU A 532 48.18 37.95 19.83
CA GLU A 532 47.67 38.09 18.46
C GLU A 532 47.46 36.73 17.78
N GLU A 533 48.24 35.70 18.13
CA GLU A 533 48.01 34.30 17.76
C GLU A 533 46.67 33.81 18.30
N VAL A 534 46.50 33.85 19.62
CA VAL A 534 45.28 33.40 20.32
C VAL A 534 44.05 34.19 19.86
N GLN A 535 44.18 35.50 19.57
CA GLN A 535 43.06 36.27 19.03
C GLN A 535 42.69 35.83 17.60
N ARG A 536 43.66 35.54 16.73
CA ARG A 536 43.38 35.01 15.37
C ARG A 536 42.81 33.59 15.37
N GLU A 537 43.04 32.81 16.42
CA GLU A 537 42.39 31.50 16.64
C GLU A 537 40.98 31.66 17.21
N LEU A 538 40.76 32.62 18.12
CA LEU A 538 39.45 32.96 18.65
C LEU A 538 38.52 33.54 17.57
N GLU A 539 39.06 34.37 16.67
CA GLU A 539 38.32 34.90 15.52
C GLU A 539 37.92 33.78 14.56
N ARG A 540 38.84 32.89 14.17
CA ARG A 540 38.52 31.70 13.34
C ARG A 540 37.48 30.78 13.98
N THR A 541 37.67 30.40 15.24
CA THR A 541 36.72 29.52 15.92
C THR A 541 35.35 30.18 16.14
N SER A 542 35.30 31.51 16.25
CA SER A 542 34.04 32.27 16.21
C SER A 542 33.38 32.27 14.83
N GLU A 543 34.16 32.37 13.74
CA GLU A 543 33.65 32.29 12.36
C GLU A 543 33.16 30.86 12.02
N GLU A 544 33.91 29.83 12.41
CA GLU A 544 33.52 28.42 12.28
C GLU A 544 32.23 28.12 13.07
N LEU A 545 32.12 28.61 14.31
CA LEU A 545 30.88 28.49 15.10
C LEU A 545 29.72 29.34 14.56
N ALA A 546 29.98 30.40 13.80
CA ALA A 546 28.94 31.15 13.11
C ALA A 546 28.43 30.37 11.88
N ALA A 547 29.35 29.87 11.04
CA ALA A 547 29.03 29.07 9.87
C ALA A 547 28.28 27.77 10.23
N LEU A 548 28.73 27.05 11.27
CA LEU A 548 28.05 25.84 11.76
C LEU A 548 26.64 26.16 12.32
N ARG A 549 26.45 27.32 12.95
CA ARG A 549 25.12 27.76 13.41
C ARG A 549 24.21 28.10 12.23
N GLU A 550 24.72 28.84 11.24
CA GLU A 550 23.97 29.20 10.04
C GLU A 550 23.56 27.95 9.24
N GLN A 551 24.51 27.04 8.99
CA GLN A 551 24.24 25.74 8.36
C GLN A 551 23.18 24.94 9.14
N SER A 552 23.36 24.76 10.46
CA SER A 552 22.36 24.05 11.28
C SER A 552 21.00 24.76 11.30
N GLY A 553 20.97 26.07 11.09
CA GLY A 553 19.73 26.86 10.97
C GLY A 553 18.99 26.54 9.68
N VAL A 554 19.72 26.48 8.56
CA VAL A 554 19.20 26.09 7.24
C VAL A 554 18.73 24.63 7.26
N ASP A 555 19.56 23.70 7.76
CA ASP A 555 19.21 22.28 7.89
C ASP A 555 17.91 22.11 8.71
N ILE A 556 17.73 22.89 9.79
CA ILE A 556 16.52 22.88 10.63
C ILE A 556 15.33 23.52 9.92
N THR A 557 15.49 24.53 9.06
CA THR A 557 14.36 25.08 8.28
C THR A 557 13.93 24.15 7.17
N ASP A 558 14.88 23.48 6.52
CA ASP A 558 14.60 22.61 5.37
C ASP A 558 13.95 21.31 5.84
N LEU A 559 14.47 20.67 6.89
CA LEU A 559 13.82 19.53 7.56
C LEU A 559 12.43 19.88 8.12
N ARG A 560 12.17 21.14 8.47
CA ARG A 560 10.82 21.60 8.85
C ARG A 560 9.90 21.78 7.65
N ALA A 561 10.41 22.23 6.51
CA ALA A 561 9.65 22.33 5.27
C ALA A 561 9.27 20.92 4.77
N GLU A 562 10.24 20.00 4.70
CA GLU A 562 10.01 18.58 4.36
C GLU A 562 9.00 17.92 5.30
N LEU A 563 9.09 18.16 6.62
CA LEU A 563 8.14 17.62 7.59
C LEU A 563 6.72 18.18 7.40
N VAL A 564 6.59 19.46 7.07
CA VAL A 564 5.28 20.08 6.76
C VAL A 564 4.70 19.52 5.46
N GLU A 565 5.52 19.36 4.42
CA GLU A 565 5.08 18.77 3.16
C GLU A 565 4.67 17.30 3.33
N ALA A 566 5.47 16.49 4.03
CA ALA A 566 5.14 15.10 4.33
C ALA A 566 3.86 14.95 5.17
N VAL A 567 3.58 15.90 6.08
CA VAL A 567 2.29 15.94 6.81
C VAL A 567 1.14 16.29 5.88
N GLN A 568 1.29 17.27 4.97
CA GLN A 568 0.27 17.63 3.98
C GLN A 568 -0.01 16.48 3.00
N GLN A 569 1.02 15.81 2.48
CA GLN A 569 0.88 14.64 1.62
C GLN A 569 0.18 13.48 2.36
N ARG A 570 0.48 13.26 3.65
CA ARG A 570 -0.23 12.26 4.46
C ARG A 570 -1.71 12.63 4.65
N GLU A 571 -2.03 13.91 4.83
CA GLU A 571 -3.41 14.39 4.94
C GLU A 571 -4.16 14.37 3.59
N GLU A 572 -3.45 14.49 2.46
CA GLU A 572 -3.97 14.23 1.11
C GLU A 572 -4.42 12.76 0.99
N VAL A 573 -3.50 11.82 1.22
CA VAL A 573 -3.75 10.38 1.14
C VAL A 573 -4.81 9.91 2.15
N GLN A 574 -4.84 10.48 3.35
CA GLN A 574 -5.88 10.24 4.36
C GLN A 574 -7.28 10.58 3.80
N ARG A 575 -7.43 11.76 3.17
CA ARG A 575 -8.70 12.23 2.59
C ARG A 575 -9.10 11.47 1.30
N GLU A 576 -8.14 10.90 0.58
CA GLU A 576 -8.43 10.00 -0.56
C GLU A 576 -8.83 8.60 -0.10
N LEU A 577 -8.19 8.08 0.96
CA LEU A 577 -8.56 6.82 1.60
C LEU A 577 -9.96 6.90 2.24
N GLU A 578 -10.31 8.02 2.85
CA GLU A 578 -11.65 8.27 3.39
C GLU A 578 -12.70 8.30 2.28
N ARG A 579 -12.49 9.06 1.19
CA ARG A 579 -13.42 9.06 0.03
C ARG A 579 -13.57 7.70 -0.62
N THR A 580 -12.47 7.00 -0.91
CA THR A 580 -12.54 5.65 -1.51
C THR A 580 -13.18 4.64 -0.58
N SER A 581 -13.05 4.80 0.74
CA SER A 581 -13.81 4.01 1.73
C SER A 581 -15.31 4.33 1.71
N GLU A 582 -15.70 5.60 1.57
CA GLU A 582 -17.11 6.02 1.42
C GLU A 582 -17.72 5.52 0.11
N GLU A 583 -17.00 5.63 -1.01
CA GLU A 583 -17.41 5.10 -2.32
C GLU A 583 -17.56 3.57 -2.28
N LEU A 584 -16.62 2.86 -1.65
CA LEU A 584 -16.73 1.40 -1.43
C LEU A 584 -17.82 1.02 -0.41
N ALA A 585 -18.25 1.93 0.47
CA ALA A 585 -19.42 1.71 1.32
C ALA A 585 -20.71 1.87 0.53
N ALA A 586 -20.84 2.95 -0.24
CA ALA A 586 -21.99 3.21 -1.10
C ALA A 586 -22.18 2.11 -2.17
N LEU A 587 -21.11 1.66 -2.83
CA LEU A 587 -21.16 0.56 -3.80
C LEU A 587 -21.56 -0.78 -3.14
N ARG A 588 -21.12 -1.03 -1.88
CA ARG A 588 -21.57 -2.20 -1.12
C ARG A 588 -23.05 -2.11 -0.77
N GLU A 589 -23.52 -0.96 -0.28
CA GLU A 589 -24.93 -0.74 0.05
C GLU A 589 -25.82 -0.88 -1.18
N GLN A 590 -25.43 -0.29 -2.33
CA GLN A 590 -26.12 -0.45 -3.60
C GLN A 590 -26.15 -1.92 -4.05
N SER A 591 -25.02 -2.62 -4.04
CA SER A 591 -25.00 -4.06 -4.37
C SER A 591 -25.83 -4.92 -3.40
N GLY A 592 -25.97 -4.47 -2.15
CA GLY A 592 -26.88 -5.05 -1.16
C GLY A 592 -28.34 -4.87 -1.56
N ALA A 593 -28.74 -3.64 -1.88
CA ALA A 593 -30.08 -3.30 -2.36
C ALA A 593 -30.44 -4.07 -3.65
N ASP A 594 -29.57 -4.02 -4.67
CA ASP A 594 -29.75 -4.70 -5.95
C ASP A 594 -29.88 -6.23 -5.75
N THR A 595 -29.07 -6.83 -4.86
CA THR A 595 -29.19 -8.27 -4.56
C THR A 595 -30.39 -8.62 -3.68
N THR A 596 -30.94 -7.71 -2.88
CA THR A 596 -32.23 -7.93 -2.21
C THR A 596 -33.41 -7.81 -3.16
N ASP A 597 -33.39 -6.84 -4.09
CA ASP A 597 -34.47 -6.65 -5.07
C ASP A 597 -34.50 -7.79 -6.10
N LEU A 598 -33.35 -8.22 -6.60
CA LEU A 598 -33.25 -9.40 -7.47
C LEU A 598 -33.69 -10.69 -6.74
N ARG A 599 -33.46 -10.81 -5.43
CA ARG A 599 -34.00 -11.93 -4.63
C ARG A 599 -35.52 -11.84 -4.46
N ALA A 600 -36.07 -10.65 -4.23
CA ALA A 600 -37.51 -10.44 -4.14
C ALA A 600 -38.21 -10.79 -5.46
N GLN A 601 -37.70 -10.27 -6.58
CA GLN A 601 -38.18 -10.58 -7.93
C GLN A 601 -38.06 -12.09 -8.25
N LEU A 602 -36.97 -12.75 -7.85
CA LEU A 602 -36.81 -14.19 -8.05
C LEU A 602 -37.81 -15.01 -7.22
N VAL A 603 -38.07 -14.61 -5.96
CA VAL A 603 -39.09 -15.25 -5.12
C VAL A 603 -40.49 -15.06 -5.71
N GLU A 604 -40.82 -13.86 -6.18
CA GLU A 604 -42.10 -13.59 -6.84
C GLU A 604 -42.26 -14.41 -8.14
N ALA A 605 -41.23 -14.45 -8.99
CA ALA A 605 -41.25 -15.23 -10.23
C ALA A 605 -41.37 -16.74 -9.97
N VAL A 606 -40.77 -17.26 -8.88
CA VAL A 606 -40.95 -18.65 -8.45
C VAL A 606 -42.37 -18.89 -7.94
N GLN A 607 -42.92 -18.00 -7.13
CA GLN A 607 -44.30 -18.06 -6.63
C GLN A 607 -45.32 -18.07 -7.79
N GLN A 608 -45.21 -17.12 -8.72
CA GLN A 608 -46.06 -17.06 -9.91
C GLN A 608 -45.93 -18.34 -10.77
N ARG A 609 -44.71 -18.89 -10.92
CA ARG A 609 -44.50 -20.16 -11.64
C ARG A 609 -45.17 -21.35 -10.94
N GLU A 610 -45.13 -21.41 -9.62
CA GLU A 610 -45.78 -22.48 -8.84
C GLU A 610 -47.32 -22.38 -8.89
N GLU A 611 -47.87 -21.16 -8.85
CA GLU A 611 -49.30 -20.91 -9.08
C GLU A 611 -49.74 -21.32 -10.49
N VAL A 612 -48.95 -20.99 -11.52
CA VAL A 612 -49.20 -21.45 -12.90
C VAL A 612 -49.12 -22.98 -12.99
N GLN A 613 -48.12 -23.63 -12.38
CA GLN A 613 -48.03 -25.09 -12.34
C GLN A 613 -49.17 -25.76 -11.57
N GLN A 614 -49.70 -25.12 -10.53
CA GLN A 614 -50.86 -25.63 -9.79
C GLN A 614 -52.15 -25.42 -10.59
N SER A 615 -52.30 -24.29 -11.30
CA SER A 615 -53.44 -24.09 -12.21
C SER A 615 -53.43 -25.10 -13.36
N PHE A 616 -52.27 -25.40 -13.94
CA PHE A 616 -52.11 -26.44 -14.96
C PHE A 616 -52.48 -27.84 -14.41
N ARG A 617 -52.01 -28.20 -13.22
CA ARG A 617 -52.42 -29.45 -12.54
C ARG A 617 -53.93 -29.53 -12.33
N ASN A 618 -54.56 -28.45 -11.88
CA ASN A 618 -56.01 -28.37 -11.70
C ASN A 618 -56.77 -28.49 -13.04
N ILE A 619 -56.27 -27.88 -14.12
CA ILE A 619 -56.84 -27.99 -15.46
C ILE A 619 -56.70 -29.42 -16.00
N GLN A 620 -55.55 -30.07 -15.83
CA GLN A 620 -55.35 -31.45 -16.25
C GLN A 620 -56.29 -32.42 -15.52
N ILE A 621 -56.48 -32.26 -14.21
CA ILE A 621 -57.45 -33.06 -13.44
C ILE A 621 -58.86 -32.87 -13.99
N ARG A 622 -59.25 -31.62 -14.32
CA ARG A 622 -60.56 -31.34 -14.92
C ARG A 622 -60.71 -31.89 -16.34
N LEU A 623 -59.67 -31.89 -17.16
CA LEU A 623 -59.69 -32.50 -18.49
C LEU A 623 -59.88 -34.02 -18.39
N ASN A 624 -59.11 -34.70 -17.53
CA ASN A 624 -59.24 -36.14 -17.30
C ASN A 624 -60.65 -36.52 -16.79
N GLU A 625 -61.24 -35.69 -15.92
CA GLU A 625 -62.59 -35.94 -15.39
C GLU A 625 -63.68 -35.71 -16.44
N VAL A 626 -63.57 -34.66 -17.27
CA VAL A 626 -64.49 -34.43 -18.40
C VAL A 626 -64.35 -35.54 -19.45
N GLU A 627 -63.13 -36.02 -19.73
CA GLU A 627 -62.90 -37.17 -20.60
C GLU A 627 -63.57 -38.44 -20.05
N ARG A 628 -63.47 -38.69 -18.74
CA ARG A 628 -64.14 -39.79 -18.05
C ARG A 628 -65.67 -39.65 -18.07
N GLU A 629 -66.21 -38.45 -17.88
CA GLU A 629 -67.66 -38.17 -18.01
C GLU A 629 -68.15 -38.41 -19.44
N CYS A 630 -67.41 -37.95 -20.45
CA CYS A 630 -67.70 -38.20 -21.86
C CYS A 630 -67.66 -39.71 -22.19
N GLU A 631 -66.67 -40.46 -21.69
CA GLU A 631 -66.55 -41.90 -21.95
C GLU A 631 -67.74 -42.68 -21.34
N VAL A 632 -68.20 -42.29 -20.14
CA VAL A 632 -69.42 -42.85 -19.52
C VAL A 632 -70.65 -42.50 -20.35
N ALA A 633 -70.83 -41.23 -20.72
CA ALA A 633 -71.97 -40.79 -21.53
C ALA A 633 -72.03 -41.49 -22.89
N VAL A 634 -70.89 -41.72 -23.56
CA VAL A 634 -70.82 -42.50 -24.80
C VAL A 634 -71.27 -43.94 -24.57
N LYS A 635 -70.75 -44.63 -23.54
CA LYS A 635 -71.16 -46.01 -23.20
C LYS A 635 -72.65 -46.12 -22.87
N GLU A 636 -73.22 -45.12 -22.20
CA GLU A 636 -74.67 -45.02 -21.97
C GLU A 636 -75.44 -44.90 -23.28
N LYS A 637 -75.04 -44.00 -24.20
CA LYS A 637 -75.69 -43.86 -25.52
C LYS A 637 -75.56 -45.12 -26.37
N GLU A 638 -74.39 -45.77 -26.38
CA GLU A 638 -74.20 -47.05 -27.08
C GLU A 638 -75.06 -48.19 -26.51
N SER A 639 -75.28 -48.23 -25.18
CA SER A 639 -76.17 -49.24 -24.60
C SER A 639 -77.65 -48.94 -24.91
N GLY A 640 -78.03 -47.66 -24.93
CA GLY A 640 -79.35 -47.21 -25.39
C GLY A 640 -79.62 -47.53 -26.87
N ILE A 641 -78.64 -47.31 -27.75
CA ILE A 641 -78.74 -47.65 -29.19
C ILE A 641 -78.92 -49.16 -29.36
N ARG A 642 -78.07 -50.00 -28.73
CA ARG A 642 -78.19 -51.47 -28.80
C ARG A 642 -79.56 -51.98 -28.33
N LEU A 643 -80.13 -51.38 -27.27
CA LEU A 643 -81.48 -51.72 -26.79
C LEU A 643 -82.58 -51.30 -27.78
N VAL A 644 -82.39 -50.23 -28.55
CA VAL A 644 -83.32 -49.83 -29.62
C VAL A 644 -83.18 -50.75 -30.84
N GLU A 645 -81.95 -51.15 -31.20
CA GLU A 645 -81.69 -52.11 -32.27
C GLU A 645 -82.31 -53.49 -31.98
N GLU A 646 -82.14 -54.00 -30.76
CA GLU A 646 -82.78 -55.25 -30.30
C GLU A 646 -84.32 -55.18 -30.39
N LYS A 647 -84.91 -54.08 -29.91
CA LYS A 647 -86.36 -53.84 -30.02
C LYS A 647 -86.83 -53.73 -31.47
N LEU A 648 -86.02 -53.13 -32.36
CA LEU A 648 -86.32 -53.02 -33.78
C LEU A 648 -86.27 -54.38 -34.48
N VAL A 649 -85.34 -55.26 -34.11
CA VAL A 649 -85.30 -56.65 -34.61
C VAL A 649 -86.53 -57.43 -34.14
N LEU A 650 -86.83 -57.41 -32.84
CA LEU A 650 -88.03 -58.06 -32.28
C LEU A 650 -89.34 -57.52 -32.87
N TRP A 651 -89.38 -56.25 -33.27
CA TRP A 651 -90.52 -55.67 -33.98
C TRP A 651 -90.60 -56.14 -35.44
N LYS A 652 -89.47 -56.16 -36.18
CA LYS A 652 -89.41 -56.72 -37.54
C LYS A 652 -89.84 -58.18 -37.59
N GLU A 653 -89.40 -59.01 -36.65
CA GLU A 653 -89.82 -60.41 -36.51
C GLU A 653 -91.33 -60.54 -36.30
N LYS A 654 -91.92 -59.70 -35.43
CA LYS A 654 -93.37 -59.66 -35.21
C LYS A 654 -94.15 -59.21 -36.44
N VAL A 655 -93.62 -58.26 -37.22
CA VAL A 655 -94.23 -57.81 -38.49
C VAL A 655 -94.18 -58.92 -39.54
N VAL A 656 -93.05 -59.63 -39.68
CA VAL A 656 -92.94 -60.79 -40.58
C VAL A 656 -93.90 -61.92 -40.15
N ALA A 657 -93.99 -62.20 -38.85
CA ALA A 657 -94.91 -63.20 -38.30
C ALA A 657 -96.39 -62.76 -38.28
N ALA A 658 -96.69 -61.47 -38.45
CA ALA A 658 -98.03 -60.97 -38.76
C ALA A 658 -98.33 -61.22 -40.23
N LYS A 659 -97.53 -60.67 -41.14
CA LYS A 659 -97.71 -60.82 -42.58
C LYS A 659 -97.84 -62.29 -43.01
N ALA A 660 -97.02 -63.20 -42.48
CA ALA A 660 -97.10 -64.62 -42.82
C ALA A 660 -98.42 -65.30 -42.39
N ARG A 661 -99.13 -64.76 -41.40
CA ARG A 661 -100.49 -65.20 -41.03
C ARG A 661 -101.55 -64.56 -41.92
N ASP A 662 -101.37 -63.30 -42.29
CA ASP A 662 -102.29 -62.56 -43.15
C ASP A 662 -102.26 -63.09 -44.58
N ASP A 663 -101.07 -63.32 -45.16
CA ASP A 663 -100.85 -64.01 -46.44
C ASP A 663 -101.53 -65.41 -46.43
N ALA A 664 -101.45 -66.14 -45.31
CA ALA A 664 -102.10 -67.45 -45.15
C ALA A 664 -103.63 -67.37 -44.99
N ARG A 665 -104.17 -66.30 -44.41
CA ARG A 665 -105.61 -66.02 -44.34
C ARG A 665 -106.15 -65.68 -45.73
N ILE A 666 -105.47 -64.78 -46.46
CA ILE A 666 -105.79 -64.41 -47.85
C ILE A 666 -105.80 -65.67 -48.73
N GLY A 667 -104.72 -66.45 -48.74
CA GLY A 667 -104.62 -67.71 -49.46
C GLY A 667 -105.57 -68.82 -48.96
N SER A 668 -106.39 -68.57 -47.94
CA SER A 668 -107.53 -69.42 -47.57
C SER A 668 -108.87 -68.87 -48.04
N LEU A 669 -109.05 -67.54 -48.00
CA LEU A 669 -110.23 -66.87 -48.55
C LEU A 669 -110.31 -67.02 -50.06
N GLU A 670 -109.19 -66.86 -50.78
CA GLU A 670 -109.10 -67.07 -52.24
C GLU A 670 -109.57 -68.48 -52.64
N ARG A 671 -109.17 -69.52 -51.89
CA ARG A 671 -109.62 -70.90 -52.14
C ARG A 671 -111.11 -71.09 -51.86
N SER A 672 -111.67 -70.43 -50.84
CA SER A 672 -113.10 -70.45 -50.56
C SER A 672 -113.91 -69.74 -51.65
N VAL A 673 -113.46 -68.55 -52.10
CA VAL A 673 -114.08 -67.78 -53.19
C VAL A 673 -114.01 -68.55 -54.51
N GLY A 674 -112.86 -69.16 -54.82
CA GLY A 674 -112.72 -70.04 -55.98
C GLY A 674 -113.71 -71.20 -55.96
N SER A 675 -113.86 -71.90 -54.83
CA SER A 675 -114.86 -72.97 -54.65
C SER A 675 -116.30 -72.48 -54.81
N LEU A 676 -116.61 -71.30 -54.25
CA LEU A 676 -117.91 -70.62 -54.39
C LEU A 676 -118.23 -70.32 -55.86
N ARG A 677 -117.27 -69.74 -56.60
CA ARG A 677 -117.39 -69.44 -58.03
C ARG A 677 -117.61 -70.72 -58.84
N ASP A 678 -116.85 -71.77 -58.54
CA ASP A 678 -116.97 -73.08 -59.17
C ASP A 678 -118.37 -73.71 -58.95
N ASN A 679 -118.94 -73.54 -57.75
CA ASN A 679 -120.27 -74.03 -57.41
C ASN A 679 -121.39 -73.17 -58.01
N LEU A 680 -121.20 -71.85 -58.07
CA LEU A 680 -122.11 -70.92 -58.76
C LEU A 680 -122.15 -71.20 -60.27
N SER A 681 -121.01 -71.44 -60.92
CA SER A 681 -120.94 -71.84 -62.33
C SER A 681 -121.67 -73.16 -62.59
N LYS A 682 -121.52 -74.16 -61.71
CA LYS A 682 -122.27 -75.43 -61.78
C LYS A 682 -123.77 -75.20 -61.59
N LEU A 683 -124.18 -74.32 -60.66
CA LEU A 683 -125.58 -73.95 -60.46
C LEU A 683 -126.14 -73.26 -61.72
N VAL A 684 -125.47 -72.25 -62.26
CA VAL A 684 -125.86 -71.55 -63.51
C VAL A 684 -126.06 -72.53 -64.66
N MET A 685 -125.15 -73.49 -64.85
CA MET A 685 -125.33 -74.55 -65.85
C MET A 685 -126.54 -75.45 -65.57
N CYS A 686 -126.88 -75.75 -64.31
CA CYS A 686 -128.13 -76.44 -63.97
C CYS A 686 -129.37 -75.59 -64.28
N LEU A 687 -129.36 -74.28 -63.98
CA LEU A 687 -130.45 -73.34 -64.28
C LEU A 687 -130.68 -73.25 -65.81
N LEU A 688 -129.61 -73.16 -66.60
CA LEU A 688 -129.64 -73.17 -68.06
C LEU A 688 -130.19 -74.47 -68.65
N ASN A 689 -129.78 -75.62 -68.12
CA ASN A 689 -130.33 -76.90 -68.53
C ASN A 689 -131.83 -77.01 -68.20
N PHE A 690 -132.27 -76.45 -67.07
CA PHE A 690 -133.68 -76.43 -66.66
C PHE A 690 -134.54 -75.49 -67.54
N LEU A 691 -134.04 -74.29 -67.87
CA LEU A 691 -134.68 -73.35 -68.81
C LEU A 691 -134.89 -73.99 -70.19
N ASN A 692 -133.84 -74.59 -70.75
CA ASN A 692 -133.93 -75.28 -72.03
C ASN A 692 -134.89 -76.48 -71.99
N ALA A 693 -135.01 -77.17 -70.84
CA ALA A 693 -135.98 -78.25 -70.65
C ALA A 693 -137.45 -77.77 -70.56
N LEU A 694 -137.68 -76.52 -70.13
CA LEU A 694 -139.00 -75.87 -70.19
C LEU A 694 -139.33 -75.28 -71.58
N GLY A 695 -138.40 -75.36 -72.54
CA GLY A 695 -138.57 -74.84 -73.90
C GLY A 695 -138.21 -73.35 -74.05
N GLU A 696 -137.73 -72.68 -73.00
CA GLU A 696 -137.15 -71.34 -73.10
C GLU A 696 -135.69 -71.45 -73.54
N THR A 697 -135.41 -71.17 -74.82
CA THR A 697 -134.05 -71.15 -75.37
C THR A 697 -133.28 -69.93 -74.89
N VAL A 698 -132.83 -69.96 -73.64
CA VAL A 698 -131.96 -68.93 -73.05
C VAL A 698 -130.52 -69.21 -73.44
N THR A 699 -130.03 -68.51 -74.46
CA THR A 699 -128.61 -68.51 -74.83
C THR A 699 -127.84 -67.60 -73.87
N PHE A 700 -127.15 -68.19 -72.91
CA PHE A 700 -126.23 -67.50 -72.00
C PHE A 700 -124.82 -68.03 -72.26
N ASP A 701 -123.93 -67.18 -72.77
CA ASP A 701 -122.56 -67.58 -73.09
C ASP A 701 -121.66 -67.45 -71.85
N VAL A 702 -121.30 -68.59 -71.27
CA VAL A 702 -120.49 -68.68 -70.04
C VAL A 702 -118.98 -68.52 -70.35
N HIS A 703 -118.58 -68.23 -71.59
CA HIS A 703 -117.16 -68.35 -72.01
C HIS A 703 -116.51 -67.08 -72.61
N GLU A 704 -117.18 -65.92 -72.65
CA GLU A 704 -116.56 -64.65 -73.10
C GLU A 704 -116.20 -63.64 -71.99
N HIS A 705 -116.47 -63.92 -70.71
CA HIS A 705 -116.00 -63.06 -69.60
C HIS A 705 -114.75 -63.65 -68.95
N GLY A 706 -113.65 -62.90 -69.03
CA GLY A 706 -112.37 -63.21 -68.40
C GLY A 706 -112.45 -63.20 -66.87
N ASP A 707 -111.40 -63.73 -66.23
CA ASP A 707 -111.38 -64.21 -64.84
C ASP A 707 -111.60 -63.13 -63.74
N ASP A 708 -111.65 -61.85 -64.13
CA ASP A 708 -111.48 -60.68 -63.24
C ASP A 708 -112.74 -59.84 -62.97
N ASP A 709 -113.85 -59.98 -63.73
CA ASP A 709 -115.05 -59.13 -63.52
C ASP A 709 -116.39 -59.83 -63.85
N LEU A 710 -116.58 -61.06 -63.36
CA LEU A 710 -117.94 -61.57 -63.12
C LEU A 710 -118.50 -60.87 -61.88
N ASP A 711 -119.25 -59.77 -62.07
CA ASP A 711 -119.99 -59.14 -60.98
C ASP A 711 -120.99 -60.13 -60.36
N LEU A 712 -120.62 -60.67 -59.19
CA LEU A 712 -121.48 -61.56 -58.41
C LEU A 712 -122.81 -60.90 -58.07
N SER A 713 -122.88 -59.58 -57.96
CA SER A 713 -124.13 -58.84 -57.72
C SER A 713 -125.08 -58.99 -58.91
N LEU A 714 -124.57 -58.81 -60.13
CA LEU A 714 -125.32 -59.06 -61.37
C LEU A 714 -125.75 -60.53 -61.46
N LEU A 715 -124.82 -61.46 -61.21
CA LEU A 715 -125.07 -62.90 -61.33
C LEU A 715 -126.09 -63.40 -60.29
N LEU A 716 -126.00 -62.95 -59.04
CA LEU A 716 -127.01 -63.19 -58.01
C LEU A 716 -128.34 -62.53 -58.38
N SER A 717 -128.35 -61.30 -58.92
CA SER A 717 -129.59 -60.68 -59.41
C SER A 717 -130.26 -61.48 -60.54
N TYR A 718 -129.49 -62.20 -61.37
CA TYR A 718 -130.02 -63.15 -62.35
C TYR A 718 -130.56 -64.42 -61.69
N VAL A 719 -129.90 -64.94 -60.65
CA VAL A 719 -130.40 -66.09 -59.85
C VAL A 719 -131.67 -65.70 -59.10
N ASP A 720 -131.78 -64.50 -58.52
CA ASP A 720 -132.98 -63.97 -57.86
C ASP A 720 -134.12 -63.74 -58.86
N ASN A 721 -133.84 -63.10 -60.00
CA ASN A 721 -134.85 -62.94 -61.06
C ASN A 721 -135.28 -64.29 -61.63
N PHE A 722 -134.38 -65.28 -61.70
CA PHE A 722 -134.76 -66.64 -62.08
C PHE A 722 -135.58 -67.31 -60.98
N HIS A 723 -135.18 -67.23 -59.71
CA HIS A 723 -135.91 -67.81 -58.58
C HIS A 723 -137.31 -67.20 -58.44
N GLY A 724 -137.47 -65.89 -58.58
CA GLY A 724 -138.78 -65.24 -58.61
C GLY A 724 -139.67 -65.68 -59.78
N ARG A 725 -139.08 -65.91 -60.97
CA ARG A 725 -139.80 -66.51 -62.12
C ARG A 725 -140.10 -68.00 -61.92
N LEU A 726 -139.22 -68.74 -61.26
CA LEU A 726 -139.39 -70.14 -60.88
C LEU A 726 -140.54 -70.27 -59.88
N GLU A 727 -140.57 -69.40 -58.87
CA GLU A 727 -141.62 -69.36 -57.85
C GLU A 727 -142.96 -68.92 -58.45
N GLN A 728 -142.99 -67.94 -59.37
CA GLN A 728 -144.19 -67.60 -60.14
C GLN A 728 -144.67 -68.75 -61.04
N THR A 729 -143.78 -69.41 -61.77
CA THR A 729 -144.16 -70.54 -62.64
C THR A 729 -144.65 -71.73 -61.82
N MET A 730 -143.99 -72.08 -60.70
CA MET A 730 -144.47 -73.07 -59.72
C MET A 730 -145.83 -72.70 -59.12
N LYS A 731 -146.09 -71.42 -58.83
CA LYS A 731 -147.42 -70.93 -58.38
C LYS A 731 -148.49 -70.96 -59.48
N SER A 732 -148.09 -70.99 -60.75
CA SER A 732 -149.01 -71.06 -61.92
C SER A 732 -149.23 -72.47 -62.48
N LEU A 733 -148.36 -73.42 -62.14
CA LEU A 733 -148.44 -74.82 -62.56
C LEU A 733 -149.56 -75.53 -61.79
N ASP A 734 -150.70 -75.72 -62.44
CA ASP A 734 -151.75 -76.62 -61.95
C ASP A 734 -151.17 -78.03 -61.80
N VAL A 735 -151.09 -78.49 -60.55
CA VAL A 735 -150.41 -79.72 -60.13
C VAL A 735 -150.99 -80.97 -60.81
N SER A 736 -152.19 -80.88 -61.41
CA SER A 736 -152.83 -81.97 -62.13
C SER A 736 -152.14 -82.41 -63.43
N GLN A 737 -151.16 -81.66 -63.97
CA GLN A 737 -150.46 -82.01 -65.22
C GLN A 737 -148.91 -82.03 -65.16
N ALA A 738 -148.29 -81.72 -64.01
CA ALA A 738 -146.83 -81.75 -63.86
C ALA A 738 -146.29 -83.17 -63.60
N THR A 739 -145.17 -83.54 -64.22
CA THR A 739 -144.54 -84.87 -64.04
C THR A 739 -143.54 -84.88 -62.88
N VAL A 740 -143.51 -85.98 -62.12
CA VAL A 740 -142.71 -86.14 -60.89
C VAL A 740 -141.22 -85.73 -61.03
N PRO A 741 -140.48 -86.08 -62.11
CA PRO A 741 -139.06 -85.71 -62.25
C PRO A 741 -138.81 -84.20 -62.26
N LEU A 742 -139.79 -83.40 -62.68
CA LEU A 742 -139.68 -81.93 -62.66
C LEU A 742 -139.65 -81.41 -61.22
N ILE A 743 -140.38 -82.04 -60.31
CA ILE A 743 -140.50 -81.64 -58.90
C ILE A 743 -139.21 -81.97 -58.14
N GLU A 744 -138.61 -83.15 -58.35
CA GLU A 744 -137.32 -83.49 -57.74
C GLU A 744 -136.19 -82.56 -58.21
N LEU A 745 -136.18 -82.22 -59.52
CA LEU A 745 -135.25 -81.23 -60.05
C LEU A 745 -135.44 -79.86 -59.39
N LEU A 746 -136.69 -79.36 -59.29
CA LEU A 746 -137.00 -78.09 -58.63
C LEU A 746 -136.54 -78.04 -57.16
N VAL A 747 -136.72 -79.14 -56.40
CA VAL A 747 -136.28 -79.22 -55.00
C VAL A 747 -134.75 -79.19 -54.90
N SER A 748 -134.04 -80.02 -55.67
CA SER A 748 -132.56 -80.06 -55.63
C SER A 748 -131.93 -78.75 -56.13
N LEU A 749 -132.56 -78.09 -57.10
CA LEU A 749 -132.17 -76.76 -57.59
C LEU A 749 -132.31 -75.71 -56.47
N ASN A 750 -133.42 -75.74 -55.73
CA ASN A 750 -133.68 -74.83 -54.62
C ASN A 750 -132.73 -75.05 -53.42
N GLU A 751 -132.40 -76.31 -53.10
CA GLU A 751 -131.37 -76.62 -52.09
C GLU A 751 -130.01 -76.01 -52.46
N ARG A 752 -129.58 -76.14 -53.72
CA ARG A 752 -128.29 -75.55 -54.16
C ARG A 752 -128.30 -74.02 -54.21
N VAL A 753 -129.43 -73.39 -54.54
CA VAL A 753 -129.59 -71.93 -54.42
C VAL A 753 -129.41 -71.50 -52.96
N PHE A 754 -130.02 -72.23 -52.02
CA PHE A 754 -129.91 -71.95 -50.58
C PHE A 754 -128.50 -72.18 -50.02
N GLU A 755 -127.82 -73.26 -50.42
CA GLU A 755 -126.41 -73.50 -50.06
C GLU A 755 -125.49 -72.39 -50.62
N GLY A 756 -125.71 -71.97 -51.86
CA GLY A 756 -124.98 -70.86 -52.49
C GLY A 756 -125.18 -69.54 -51.75
N GLN A 757 -126.43 -69.19 -51.43
CA GLN A 757 -126.74 -67.97 -50.68
C GLN A 757 -126.12 -67.98 -49.29
N LYS A 758 -126.23 -69.09 -48.54
CA LYS A 758 -125.62 -69.22 -47.21
C LYS A 758 -124.10 -69.04 -47.24
N ALA A 759 -123.43 -69.60 -48.25
CA ALA A 759 -121.98 -69.44 -48.42
C ALA A 759 -121.59 -68.00 -48.85
N PHE A 760 -122.44 -67.32 -49.62
CA PHE A 760 -122.27 -65.89 -49.92
C PHE A 760 -122.45 -65.01 -48.66
N ASP A 761 -123.48 -65.26 -47.85
CA ASP A 761 -123.72 -64.54 -46.60
C ASP A 761 -122.55 -64.71 -45.61
N GLU A 762 -121.97 -65.91 -45.53
CA GLU A 762 -120.77 -66.19 -44.73
C GLU A 762 -119.53 -65.41 -45.21
N VAL A 763 -119.28 -65.34 -46.51
CA VAL A 763 -118.17 -64.56 -47.08
C VAL A 763 -118.41 -63.05 -46.96
N SER A 764 -119.66 -62.59 -47.10
CA SER A 764 -120.05 -61.19 -46.91
C SER A 764 -119.81 -60.73 -45.46
N ALA A 765 -120.17 -61.57 -44.49
CA ALA A 765 -119.86 -61.32 -43.08
C ALA A 765 -118.35 -61.35 -42.77
N GLU A 766 -117.58 -62.23 -43.43
CA GLU A 766 -116.13 -62.28 -43.31
C GLU A 766 -115.46 -61.02 -43.90
N LEU A 767 -115.95 -60.51 -45.03
CA LEU A 767 -115.50 -59.27 -45.66
C LEU A 767 -115.79 -58.05 -44.77
N GLN A 768 -116.98 -57.96 -44.18
CA GLN A 768 -117.32 -56.87 -43.24
C GLN A 768 -116.43 -56.90 -41.99
N ARG A 769 -116.10 -58.09 -41.47
CA ARG A 769 -115.11 -58.25 -40.39
C ARG A 769 -113.74 -57.71 -40.80
N CYS A 770 -113.24 -58.10 -41.97
CA CYS A 770 -111.95 -57.61 -42.49
C CYS A 770 -111.93 -56.08 -42.71
N GLN A 771 -113.03 -55.49 -43.18
CA GLN A 771 -113.16 -54.03 -43.33
C GLN A 771 -113.12 -53.31 -41.98
N HIS A 772 -113.79 -53.83 -40.95
CA HIS A 772 -113.72 -53.27 -39.59
C HIS A 772 -112.31 -53.41 -38.98
N GLU A 773 -111.67 -54.58 -39.12
CA GLU A 773 -110.29 -54.81 -38.68
C GLU A 773 -109.30 -53.83 -39.35
N LEU A 774 -109.46 -53.56 -40.65
CA LEU A 774 -108.67 -52.57 -41.39
C LEU A 774 -108.93 -51.13 -40.90
N GLN A 775 -110.19 -50.77 -40.64
CA GLN A 775 -110.55 -49.44 -40.15
C GLN A 775 -110.01 -49.17 -38.74
N GLU A 776 -110.00 -50.19 -37.87
CA GLU A 776 -109.38 -50.13 -36.54
C GLU A 776 -107.85 -50.11 -36.61
N ALA A 777 -107.24 -50.83 -37.56
CA ALA A 777 -105.79 -50.73 -37.80
C ALA A 777 -105.38 -49.31 -38.24
N ASN A 778 -106.15 -48.68 -39.14
CA ASN A 778 -105.91 -47.33 -39.61
C ASN A 778 -106.13 -46.26 -38.51
N SER A 779 -107.13 -46.42 -37.64
CA SER A 779 -107.30 -45.50 -36.50
C SER A 779 -106.15 -45.61 -35.51
N ARG A 780 -105.68 -46.83 -35.21
CA ARG A 780 -104.49 -47.09 -34.38
C ARG A 780 -103.19 -46.58 -35.00
N LEU A 781 -103.07 -46.59 -36.34
CA LEU A 781 -101.94 -46.00 -37.06
C LEU A 781 -101.91 -44.47 -36.88
N SER A 782 -103.04 -43.81 -37.14
CA SER A 782 -103.16 -42.35 -36.96
C SER A 782 -102.97 -41.94 -35.48
N GLU A 783 -103.43 -42.76 -34.54
CA GLU A 783 -103.14 -42.61 -33.11
C GLU A 783 -101.66 -42.81 -32.75
N ALA A 784 -100.87 -43.53 -33.57
CA ALA A 784 -99.43 -43.68 -33.37
C ALA A 784 -98.65 -42.51 -34.00
N GLU A 785 -99.02 -42.10 -35.22
CA GLU A 785 -98.44 -40.96 -35.94
C GLU A 785 -98.59 -39.67 -35.12
N THR A 786 -99.79 -39.36 -34.64
CA THR A 786 -100.05 -38.21 -33.75
C THR A 786 -99.31 -38.25 -32.42
N LYS A 787 -98.88 -39.44 -31.95
CA LYS A 787 -98.00 -39.58 -30.78
C LYS A 787 -96.52 -39.39 -31.14
N VAL A 788 -96.10 -39.74 -32.36
CA VAL A 788 -94.74 -39.45 -32.87
C VAL A 788 -94.56 -37.94 -33.09
N ASP A 789 -95.54 -37.25 -33.65
CA ASP A 789 -95.55 -35.78 -33.82
C ASP A 789 -95.47 -35.00 -32.48
N SER A 790 -95.73 -35.66 -31.34
CA SER A 790 -95.65 -35.07 -30.00
C SER A 790 -94.24 -35.09 -29.37
N LEU A 791 -93.22 -35.53 -30.11
CA LEU A 791 -91.82 -35.57 -29.67
C LEU A 791 -90.93 -34.80 -30.66
N PRO A 792 -90.20 -33.74 -30.24
CA PRO A 792 -89.98 -33.26 -28.87
C PRO A 792 -90.96 -32.15 -28.42
N SER A 793 -90.98 -31.86 -27.11
CA SER A 793 -91.71 -30.69 -26.58
C SER A 793 -91.19 -29.38 -27.21
N PRO A 794 -92.07 -28.48 -27.71
CA PRO A 794 -91.68 -27.18 -28.23
C PRO A 794 -90.87 -26.33 -27.24
N GLU A 795 -91.08 -26.49 -25.93
CA GLU A 795 -90.28 -25.80 -24.91
C GLU A 795 -88.80 -26.20 -24.97
N LEU A 796 -88.50 -27.49 -25.19
CA LEU A 796 -87.11 -27.96 -25.23
C LEU A 796 -86.39 -27.45 -26.48
N VAL A 797 -87.10 -27.36 -27.61
CA VAL A 797 -86.57 -26.76 -28.85
C VAL A 797 -86.33 -25.27 -28.66
N ALA A 798 -87.32 -24.53 -28.15
CA ALA A 798 -87.19 -23.09 -27.89
C ALA A 798 -86.11 -22.76 -26.85
N GLU A 799 -85.93 -23.60 -25.82
CA GLU A 799 -84.88 -23.40 -24.81
C GLU A 799 -83.47 -23.68 -25.39
N LEU A 800 -83.35 -24.66 -26.30
CA LEU A 800 -82.11 -24.91 -27.04
C LEU A 800 -81.80 -23.78 -28.05
N GLU A 801 -82.81 -23.31 -28.80
CA GLU A 801 -82.68 -22.16 -29.71
C GLU A 801 -82.30 -20.87 -28.96
N ALA A 802 -82.88 -20.63 -27.78
CA ALA A 802 -82.52 -19.51 -26.92
C ALA A 802 -81.08 -19.62 -26.37
N LYS A 803 -80.66 -20.83 -25.95
CA LYS A 803 -79.27 -21.09 -25.51
C LYS A 803 -78.28 -20.92 -26.66
N ASN A 804 -78.63 -21.34 -27.87
CA ASN A 804 -77.81 -21.18 -29.06
C ASN A 804 -77.70 -19.69 -29.46
N SER A 805 -78.81 -18.95 -29.44
CA SER A 805 -78.84 -17.51 -29.69
C SER A 805 -77.97 -16.73 -28.68
N GLN A 806 -78.01 -17.10 -27.39
CA GLN A 806 -77.11 -16.52 -26.38
C GLN A 806 -75.64 -16.89 -26.61
N LEU A 807 -75.34 -18.06 -27.16
CA LEU A 807 -73.98 -18.46 -27.51
C LEU A 807 -73.48 -17.66 -28.71
N GLU A 808 -74.31 -17.46 -29.73
CA GLU A 808 -73.97 -16.61 -30.88
C GLU A 808 -73.74 -15.16 -30.47
N GLU A 809 -74.61 -14.57 -29.63
CA GLU A 809 -74.41 -13.22 -29.10
C GLU A 809 -73.11 -13.10 -28.28
N LYS A 810 -72.81 -14.08 -27.41
CA LYS A 810 -71.53 -14.12 -26.65
C LYS A 810 -70.32 -14.28 -27.57
N CYS A 811 -70.41 -15.11 -28.61
CA CYS A 811 -69.37 -15.23 -29.63
C CYS A 811 -69.18 -13.92 -30.39
N ASP A 812 -70.25 -13.19 -30.68
CA ASP A 812 -70.20 -11.90 -31.36
C ASP A 812 -69.66 -10.78 -30.48
N LEU A 813 -69.97 -10.78 -29.19
CA LEU A 813 -69.36 -9.88 -28.22
C LEU A 813 -67.86 -10.17 -28.08
N LEU A 814 -67.44 -11.45 -28.05
CA LEU A 814 -66.03 -11.83 -28.10
C LEU A 814 -65.36 -11.41 -29.42
N ARG A 815 -66.00 -11.60 -30.58
CA ARG A 815 -65.50 -11.14 -31.88
C ARG A 815 -65.36 -9.61 -31.92
N LYS A 816 -66.32 -8.87 -31.37
CA LYS A 816 -66.30 -7.40 -31.26
C LYS A 816 -65.20 -6.92 -30.31
N GLU A 817 -65.00 -7.58 -29.17
CA GLU A 817 -63.96 -7.23 -28.19
C GLU A 817 -62.56 -7.57 -28.72
N ILE A 818 -62.34 -8.73 -29.33
CA ILE A 818 -61.07 -9.07 -29.99
C ILE A 818 -60.78 -8.07 -31.13
N LYS A 819 -61.80 -7.63 -31.88
CA LYS A 819 -61.66 -6.56 -32.87
C LYS A 819 -61.30 -5.22 -32.22
N ARG A 820 -61.97 -4.82 -31.13
CA ARG A 820 -61.66 -3.60 -30.36
C ARG A 820 -60.24 -3.62 -29.81
N GLN A 821 -59.78 -4.75 -29.27
CA GLN A 821 -58.42 -4.93 -28.76
C GLN A 821 -57.39 -4.84 -29.88
N ARG A 822 -57.62 -5.49 -31.03
CA ARG A 822 -56.74 -5.37 -32.21
C ARG A 822 -56.68 -3.94 -32.74
N GLU A 823 -57.81 -3.26 -32.87
CA GLU A 823 -57.85 -1.85 -33.28
C GLU A 823 -57.21 -0.91 -32.24
N THR A 824 -57.29 -1.24 -30.95
CA THR A 824 -56.66 -0.44 -29.89
C THR A 824 -55.16 -0.64 -29.90
N PHE A 825 -54.67 -1.89 -29.95
CA PHE A 825 -53.26 -2.19 -30.18
C PHE A 825 -52.72 -1.56 -31.48
N GLN A 826 -53.52 -1.50 -32.56
CA GLN A 826 -53.15 -0.80 -33.79
C GLN A 826 -53.15 0.72 -33.62
N ARG A 827 -54.10 1.31 -32.86
CA ARG A 827 -54.10 2.74 -32.52
C ARG A 827 -52.92 3.10 -31.62
N ASP A 828 -52.58 2.29 -30.63
CA ASP A 828 -51.45 2.50 -29.72
C ASP A 828 -50.13 2.38 -30.49
N ARG A 829 -50.00 1.39 -31.39
CA ARG A 829 -48.86 1.25 -32.30
C ARG A 829 -48.77 2.42 -33.30
N ALA A 830 -49.90 2.95 -33.78
CA ALA A 830 -49.93 4.14 -34.63
C ALA A 830 -49.55 5.42 -33.85
N LEU A 831 -49.99 5.57 -32.60
CA LEU A 831 -49.63 6.67 -31.71
C LEU A 831 -48.16 6.62 -31.28
N GLN A 832 -47.58 5.44 -31.09
CA GLN A 832 -46.14 5.26 -30.96
C GLN A 832 -45.40 5.65 -32.25
N GLY A 833 -45.93 5.28 -33.43
CA GLY A 833 -45.38 5.67 -34.72
C GLY A 833 -45.49 7.18 -35.03
N LEU A 834 -46.49 7.87 -34.48
CA LEU A 834 -46.75 9.29 -34.71
C LEU A 834 -46.18 10.21 -33.62
N SER A 835 -45.89 9.70 -32.42
CA SER A 835 -45.19 10.45 -31.35
C SER A 835 -43.80 10.95 -31.76
N SER A 836 -43.22 10.40 -32.83
CA SER A 836 -41.97 10.88 -33.42
C SER A 836 -42.12 12.22 -34.17
N THR A 837 -43.34 12.68 -34.50
CA THR A 837 -43.56 13.84 -35.38
C THR A 837 -44.83 14.67 -35.10
N SER A 838 -44.92 15.36 -33.96
CA SER A 838 -45.55 16.70 -33.87
C SER A 838 -45.48 17.30 -32.46
N ALA A 839 -45.06 18.56 -32.34
CA ALA A 839 -45.17 19.34 -31.10
C ALA A 839 -45.63 20.78 -31.40
N THR A 840 -46.91 21.08 -31.18
CA THR A 840 -47.50 22.44 -31.04
C THR A 840 -49.00 22.35 -30.74
N GLN A 841 -49.49 23.06 -29.71
CA GLN A 841 -50.86 23.63 -29.57
C GLN A 841 -52.07 22.63 -29.59
N GLU A 842 -53.25 22.90 -29.02
CA GLU A 842 -53.67 23.98 -28.11
C GLU A 842 -54.82 23.54 -27.15
N ASP A 843 -55.14 24.46 -26.25
CA ASP A 843 -56.29 24.66 -25.34
C ASP A 843 -57.64 23.94 -25.61
N GLY A 844 -58.50 23.85 -24.57
CA GLY A 844 -59.88 23.34 -24.69
C GLY A 844 -60.55 22.88 -23.39
N GLY A 845 -60.67 23.73 -22.35
CA GLY A 845 -61.37 23.38 -21.11
C GLY A 845 -62.91 23.46 -21.20
N VAL A 846 -63.63 22.55 -20.51
CA VAL A 846 -65.11 22.63 -20.32
C VAL A 846 -65.50 22.40 -18.86
N ASN A 847 -66.39 23.27 -18.36
CA ASN A 847 -66.91 23.29 -16.99
C ASN A 847 -68.00 22.23 -16.72
N LEU A 848 -68.01 21.65 -15.52
CA LEU A 848 -69.24 21.28 -14.80
C LEU A 848 -69.14 21.72 -13.34
N ARG A 849 -70.27 22.12 -12.74
CA ARG A 849 -70.31 23.07 -11.62
C ARG A 849 -71.21 22.62 -10.48
N SER A 850 -70.74 22.80 -9.23
CA SER A 850 -71.50 22.70 -7.94
C SER A 850 -72.07 21.30 -7.61
N VAL A 851 -72.21 20.85 -6.35
CA VAL A 851 -72.52 21.52 -5.08
C VAL A 851 -71.84 20.83 -3.88
N ALA A 852 -71.18 21.58 -2.97
CA ALA A 852 -71.02 21.34 -1.50
C ALA A 852 -69.78 22.09 -0.93
N GLY A 853 -69.88 23.42 -0.81
CA GLY A 853 -68.74 24.35 -0.64
C GLY A 853 -68.07 24.43 0.75
N VAL A 854 -67.75 23.30 1.39
CA VAL A 854 -66.80 23.24 2.53
C VAL A 854 -65.93 21.98 2.45
N VAL A 855 -66.48 20.85 1.99
CA VAL A 855 -65.71 19.61 1.77
C VAL A 855 -64.94 19.68 0.44
N PHE A 856 -65.56 20.25 -0.61
CA PHE A 856 -64.99 20.31 -1.95
C PHE A 856 -63.63 20.99 -2.04
N GLU A 857 -63.32 22.02 -1.26
CA GLU A 857 -62.01 22.69 -1.36
C GLU A 857 -60.86 21.81 -0.85
N ARG A 858 -61.09 21.06 0.22
CA ARG A 858 -60.10 20.11 0.76
C ARG A 858 -59.89 18.93 -0.19
N ASP A 859 -60.96 18.43 -0.78
CA ASP A 859 -60.88 17.30 -1.72
C ASP A 859 -60.36 17.74 -3.10
N MET A 860 -60.65 18.96 -3.56
CA MET A 860 -60.05 19.56 -4.75
C MET A 860 -58.55 19.79 -4.56
N LEU A 861 -58.10 20.32 -3.41
CA LEU A 861 -56.68 20.47 -3.11
C LEU A 861 -55.97 19.11 -2.98
N SER A 862 -56.64 18.13 -2.37
CA SER A 862 -56.15 16.74 -2.32
C SER A 862 -55.99 16.15 -3.73
N LEU A 863 -57.03 16.25 -4.57
CA LEU A 863 -57.05 15.74 -5.93
C LEU A 863 -56.04 16.46 -6.84
N ALA A 864 -55.91 17.78 -6.71
CA ALA A 864 -54.93 18.57 -7.47
C ALA A 864 -53.48 18.26 -7.04
N ASN A 865 -53.23 18.04 -5.74
CA ASN A 865 -51.93 17.62 -5.25
C ASN A 865 -51.60 16.18 -5.69
N GLN A 866 -52.58 15.27 -5.63
CA GLN A 866 -52.45 13.90 -6.13
C GLN A 866 -52.24 13.87 -7.66
N GLN A 867 -52.90 14.77 -8.41
CA GLN A 867 -52.68 14.91 -9.84
C GLN A 867 -51.28 15.48 -10.15
N SER A 868 -50.84 16.50 -9.42
CA SER A 868 -49.46 17.02 -9.50
C SER A 868 -48.43 15.93 -9.18
N GLN A 869 -48.70 15.06 -8.21
CA GLN A 869 -47.86 13.89 -7.92
C GLN A 869 -47.80 12.92 -9.11
N ARG A 870 -48.95 12.53 -9.69
CA ARG A 870 -48.99 11.71 -10.93
C ARG A 870 -48.24 12.39 -12.08
N ASP A 871 -48.43 13.69 -12.29
CA ASP A 871 -47.82 14.43 -13.40
C ASP A 871 -46.30 14.62 -13.20
N ASN A 872 -45.82 14.59 -11.95
CA ASN A 872 -44.39 14.55 -11.63
C ASN A 872 -43.81 13.14 -11.80
N GLU A 873 -44.55 12.10 -11.42
CA GLU A 873 -44.19 10.69 -11.61
C GLU A 873 -44.13 10.32 -13.09
N ILE A 874 -45.16 10.68 -13.87
CA ILE A 874 -45.19 10.55 -15.34
C ILE A 874 -44.04 11.31 -15.99
N ARG A 875 -43.64 12.48 -15.47
CA ARG A 875 -42.45 13.20 -15.96
C ARG A 875 -41.14 12.47 -15.63
N ARG A 876 -40.99 11.90 -14.43
CA ARG A 876 -39.83 11.05 -14.08
C ARG A 876 -39.75 9.81 -14.96
N LEU A 877 -40.87 9.08 -15.12
CA LEU A 877 -40.97 7.89 -15.97
C LEU A 877 -40.66 8.20 -17.43
N ARG A 878 -41.09 9.36 -17.97
CA ARG A 878 -40.72 9.80 -19.32
C ARG A 878 -39.23 10.08 -19.48
N VAL A 879 -38.58 10.70 -18.49
CA VAL A 879 -37.13 10.95 -18.51
C VAL A 879 -36.34 9.64 -18.38
N GLN A 880 -36.77 8.71 -17.53
CA GLN A 880 -36.19 7.38 -17.41
C GLN A 880 -36.35 6.59 -18.73
N LEU A 881 -37.54 6.63 -19.34
CA LEU A 881 -37.81 5.97 -20.62
C LEU A 881 -36.93 6.55 -21.74
N GLN A 882 -36.78 7.87 -21.84
CA GLN A 882 -35.86 8.51 -22.79
C GLN A 882 -34.39 8.13 -22.55
N SER A 883 -33.98 7.95 -21.28
CA SER A 883 -32.64 7.46 -20.95
C SER A 883 -32.44 6.02 -21.43
N LEU A 884 -33.41 5.14 -21.16
CA LEU A 884 -33.39 3.73 -21.59
C LEU A 884 -33.50 3.59 -23.12
N GLU A 885 -34.20 4.48 -23.81
CA GLU A 885 -34.23 4.56 -25.28
C GLU A 885 -32.88 4.96 -25.86
N LYS A 886 -32.20 5.96 -25.26
CA LYS A 886 -30.85 6.38 -25.64
C LYS A 886 -29.85 5.25 -25.43
N GLU A 887 -29.89 4.59 -24.28
CA GLU A 887 -29.04 3.45 -23.92
C GLU A 887 -29.28 2.26 -24.87
N ASN A 888 -30.55 1.91 -25.16
CA ASN A 888 -30.87 0.90 -26.18
C ASN A 888 -30.36 1.28 -27.58
N ALA A 889 -30.37 2.56 -27.95
CA ALA A 889 -29.79 3.02 -29.21
C ALA A 889 -28.26 2.98 -29.22
N GLU A 890 -27.61 3.08 -28.05
CA GLU A 890 -26.15 2.94 -27.88
C GLU A 890 -25.76 1.46 -27.94
N MET A 891 -26.41 0.59 -27.16
CA MET A 891 -26.26 -0.86 -27.20
C MET A 891 -26.51 -1.46 -28.60
N LYS A 892 -27.47 -0.93 -29.38
CA LYS A 892 -27.68 -1.35 -30.78
C LYS A 892 -26.50 -0.99 -31.68
N ARG A 893 -25.98 0.24 -31.58
CA ARG A 893 -24.79 0.67 -32.34
C ARG A 893 -23.55 -0.13 -31.95
N GLU A 894 -23.41 -0.50 -30.69
CA GLU A 894 -22.33 -1.38 -30.23
C GLU A 894 -22.50 -2.82 -30.76
N CYS A 895 -23.71 -3.39 -30.72
CA CYS A 895 -24.00 -4.68 -31.33
C CYS A 895 -23.74 -4.69 -32.85
N GLU A 896 -24.11 -3.62 -33.57
CA GLU A 896 -23.82 -3.44 -35.00
C GLU A 896 -22.31 -3.37 -35.27
N HIS A 897 -21.56 -2.62 -34.44
CA HIS A 897 -20.10 -2.55 -34.52
C HIS A 897 -19.45 -3.92 -34.24
N ASN A 898 -19.83 -4.59 -33.15
CA ASN A 898 -19.30 -5.89 -32.76
C ASN A 898 -19.60 -6.97 -33.81
N ASN A 899 -20.79 -6.96 -34.42
CA ASN A 899 -21.11 -7.84 -35.56
C ASN A 899 -20.23 -7.55 -36.78
N SER A 900 -19.94 -6.28 -37.08
CA SER A 900 -19.02 -5.89 -38.17
C SER A 900 -17.58 -6.35 -37.90
N VAL A 901 -17.11 -6.24 -36.65
CA VAL A 901 -15.80 -6.72 -36.21
C VAL A 901 -15.70 -8.25 -36.29
N VAL A 902 -16.73 -8.98 -35.85
CA VAL A 902 -16.80 -10.44 -35.96
C VAL A 902 -16.83 -10.89 -37.43
N ALA A 903 -17.55 -10.18 -38.30
CA ALA A 903 -17.54 -10.46 -39.74
C ALA A 903 -16.15 -10.25 -40.37
N GLN A 904 -15.44 -9.19 -39.96
CA GLN A 904 -14.06 -8.94 -40.42
C GLN A 904 -13.09 -10.01 -39.91
N TYR A 905 -13.12 -10.38 -38.63
CA TYR A 905 -12.29 -11.48 -38.11
C TYR A 905 -12.60 -12.82 -38.77
N THR A 906 -13.87 -13.11 -39.09
CA THR A 906 -14.26 -14.33 -39.83
C THR A 906 -13.59 -14.36 -41.20
N LYS A 907 -13.63 -13.24 -41.93
CA LYS A 907 -12.98 -13.09 -43.24
C LYS A 907 -11.45 -13.21 -43.16
N ASP A 908 -10.82 -12.64 -42.13
CA ASP A 908 -9.37 -12.76 -41.94
C ASP A 908 -8.95 -14.20 -41.56
N ILE A 909 -9.77 -14.91 -40.78
CA ILE A 909 -9.60 -16.35 -40.51
C ILE A 909 -9.74 -17.18 -41.81
N GLU A 910 -10.65 -16.84 -42.71
CA GLU A 910 -10.76 -17.49 -44.03
C GLU A 910 -9.54 -17.24 -44.91
N VAL A 911 -9.00 -16.01 -44.92
CA VAL A 911 -7.75 -15.65 -45.61
C VAL A 911 -6.56 -16.41 -45.01
N LEU A 912 -6.48 -16.56 -43.69
CA LEU A 912 -5.45 -17.37 -43.03
C LEU A 912 -5.58 -18.86 -43.40
N LYS A 913 -6.79 -19.44 -43.38
CA LYS A 913 -7.05 -20.81 -43.84
C LYS A 913 -6.80 -21.01 -45.34
N ALA A 914 -6.89 -19.97 -46.16
CA ALA A 914 -6.46 -20.02 -47.56
C ALA A 914 -4.93 -20.05 -47.68
N LYS A 915 -4.23 -19.17 -46.95
CA LYS A 915 -2.75 -19.17 -46.88
C LYS A 915 -2.21 -20.49 -46.32
N GLU A 916 -2.85 -21.07 -45.30
CA GLU A 916 -2.46 -22.35 -44.71
C GLU A 916 -2.59 -23.49 -45.73
N ARG A 917 -3.71 -23.59 -46.46
CA ARG A 917 -3.87 -24.59 -47.53
C ARG A 917 -2.83 -24.45 -48.65
N VAL A 918 -2.44 -23.22 -49.00
CA VAL A 918 -1.35 -22.96 -49.96
C VAL A 918 0.01 -23.36 -49.37
N GLN A 919 0.27 -23.11 -48.08
CA GLN A 919 1.49 -23.54 -47.41
C GLN A 919 1.59 -25.07 -47.35
N GLN A 920 0.49 -25.76 -47.02
CA GLN A 920 0.41 -27.22 -47.00
C GLN A 920 0.61 -27.82 -48.41
N SER A 921 0.10 -27.19 -49.47
CA SER A 921 0.34 -27.67 -50.84
C SER A 921 1.79 -27.44 -51.30
N ILE A 922 2.40 -26.30 -50.96
CA ILE A 922 3.83 -26.02 -51.18
C ILE A 922 4.71 -27.03 -50.42
N GLU A 923 4.35 -27.38 -49.19
CA GLU A 923 5.07 -28.37 -48.39
C GLU A 923 4.89 -29.79 -48.93
N TYR A 924 3.69 -30.16 -49.40
CA TYR A 924 3.45 -31.43 -50.10
C TYR A 924 4.31 -31.53 -51.36
N VAL A 925 4.32 -30.49 -52.21
CA VAL A 925 5.18 -30.39 -53.40
C VAL A 925 6.66 -30.53 -53.03
N ARG A 926 7.12 -29.81 -51.99
CA ARG A 926 8.50 -29.89 -51.49
C ARG A 926 8.85 -31.31 -51.04
N ASN A 927 7.97 -31.97 -50.29
CA ASN A 927 8.18 -33.33 -49.80
C ASN A 927 8.21 -34.37 -50.94
N VAL A 928 7.38 -34.19 -51.98
CA VAL A 928 7.40 -35.00 -53.20
C VAL A 928 8.73 -34.83 -53.95
N ILE A 929 9.21 -33.59 -54.12
CA ILE A 929 10.50 -33.28 -54.78
C ILE A 929 11.68 -33.81 -53.97
N LEU A 930 11.71 -33.60 -52.65
CA LEU A 930 12.76 -34.14 -51.76
C LEU A 930 12.80 -35.66 -51.81
N ARG A 931 11.64 -36.33 -51.78
CA ARG A 931 11.54 -37.79 -51.87
C ARG A 931 12.01 -38.33 -53.23
N PHE A 932 11.82 -37.59 -54.31
CA PHE A 932 12.38 -37.90 -55.63
C PHE A 932 13.91 -37.76 -55.65
N LEU A 933 14.44 -36.63 -55.17
CA LEU A 933 15.88 -36.35 -55.15
C LEU A 933 16.66 -37.32 -54.25
N CYS A 934 16.10 -37.69 -53.10
CA CYS A 934 16.69 -38.66 -52.17
C CYS A 934 16.43 -40.13 -52.56
N CYS A 935 15.75 -40.41 -53.68
CA CYS A 935 15.45 -41.78 -54.09
C CYS A 935 16.66 -42.46 -54.73
N THR A 936 17.35 -43.33 -53.99
CA THR A 936 18.49 -44.12 -54.47
C THR A 936 18.10 -45.24 -55.44
N ASN A 937 16.81 -45.60 -55.54
CA ASN A 937 16.31 -46.58 -56.50
C ASN A 937 15.83 -45.89 -57.79
N GLU A 938 16.54 -46.11 -58.88
CA GLU A 938 16.29 -45.53 -60.21
C GLU A 938 14.87 -45.84 -60.75
N GLU A 939 14.42 -47.09 -60.57
CA GLU A 939 13.12 -47.56 -61.06
C GLU A 939 11.96 -46.91 -60.30
N LEU A 940 12.08 -46.82 -58.97
CA LEU A 940 11.11 -46.11 -58.14
C LEU A 940 11.10 -44.60 -58.44
N ARG A 941 12.28 -44.01 -58.70
CA ARG A 941 12.38 -42.59 -59.08
C ARG A 941 11.69 -42.29 -60.41
N LEU A 942 11.84 -43.17 -61.40
CA LEU A 942 11.11 -43.09 -62.68
C LEU A 942 9.59 -43.28 -62.50
N GLN A 943 9.15 -44.17 -61.61
CA GLN A 943 7.72 -44.37 -61.29
C GLN A 943 7.09 -43.16 -60.59
N MET A 944 7.87 -42.29 -59.93
CA MET A 944 7.36 -41.06 -59.33
C MET A 944 7.09 -39.93 -60.35
N LEU A 945 7.72 -39.94 -61.53
CA LEU A 945 7.60 -38.85 -62.51
C LEU A 945 6.16 -38.56 -62.96
N PRO A 946 5.29 -39.55 -63.26
CA PRO A 946 3.89 -39.27 -63.60
C PRO A 946 3.10 -38.61 -62.47
N ALA A 947 3.34 -39.00 -61.21
CA ALA A 947 2.70 -38.38 -60.05
C ALA A 947 3.17 -36.93 -59.86
N ILE A 948 4.49 -36.68 -60.00
CA ILE A 948 5.09 -35.34 -59.97
C ILE A 948 4.49 -34.45 -61.05
N SER A 949 4.36 -34.96 -62.28
CA SER A 949 3.78 -34.23 -63.41
C SER A 949 2.30 -33.87 -63.23
N THR A 950 1.52 -34.67 -62.49
CA THR A 950 0.14 -34.35 -62.13
C THR A 950 0.10 -33.32 -61.01
N VAL A 951 0.95 -33.46 -59.98
CA VAL A 951 1.03 -32.55 -58.83
C VAL A 951 1.58 -31.16 -59.19
N LEU A 952 2.38 -31.07 -60.26
CA LEU A 952 2.93 -29.82 -60.81
C LEU A 952 2.22 -29.36 -62.10
N GLU A 953 1.06 -29.94 -62.43
CA GLU A 953 0.20 -29.56 -63.57
C GLU A 953 0.93 -29.40 -64.93
N PHE A 954 1.94 -30.24 -65.21
CA PHE A 954 2.75 -30.14 -66.44
C PHE A 954 1.86 -30.19 -67.69
N SER A 955 2.10 -29.25 -68.60
CA SER A 955 1.41 -29.20 -69.89
C SER A 955 1.69 -30.45 -70.72
N SER A 956 0.83 -30.73 -71.70
CA SER A 956 1.01 -31.85 -72.64
C SER A 956 2.35 -31.79 -73.38
N LYS A 957 2.95 -30.60 -73.55
CA LYS A 957 4.28 -30.44 -74.13
C LYS A 957 5.37 -30.90 -73.15
N GLU A 958 5.33 -30.42 -71.90
CA GLU A 958 6.30 -30.78 -70.87
C GLU A 958 6.24 -32.27 -70.53
N LYS A 959 5.03 -32.86 -70.43
CA LYS A 959 4.84 -34.32 -70.35
C LYS A 959 5.57 -35.05 -71.49
N LEU A 960 5.43 -34.59 -72.73
CA LEU A 960 6.09 -35.18 -73.90
C LEU A 960 7.61 -34.93 -73.95
N ASP A 961 8.11 -33.81 -73.41
CA ASP A 961 9.54 -33.51 -73.32
C ASP A 961 10.21 -34.36 -72.21
N VAL A 962 9.60 -34.49 -71.02
CA VAL A 962 10.06 -35.37 -69.93
C VAL A 962 10.05 -36.84 -70.35
N GLN A 963 9.00 -37.30 -71.07
CA GLN A 963 8.91 -38.65 -71.62
C GLN A 963 10.02 -38.95 -72.65
N ARG A 964 10.45 -37.94 -73.43
CA ARG A 964 11.57 -38.07 -74.38
C ARG A 964 12.93 -38.05 -73.68
N ALA A 965 13.09 -37.27 -72.62
CA ALA A 965 14.29 -37.28 -71.79
C ALA A 965 14.45 -38.58 -70.97
N ASN A 966 13.34 -39.22 -70.57
CA ASN A 966 13.31 -40.42 -69.74
C ASN A 966 12.51 -41.55 -70.42
N PRO A 967 13.08 -42.29 -71.40
CA PRO A 967 12.35 -43.32 -72.15
C PRO A 967 11.78 -44.47 -71.30
N ALA A 968 12.36 -44.70 -70.11
CA ALA A 968 11.91 -45.71 -69.15
C ALA A 968 10.88 -45.18 -68.12
N CYS A 969 10.50 -43.90 -68.20
CA CYS A 969 9.39 -43.35 -67.41
C CYS A 969 8.06 -43.98 -67.84
N PRO A 970 7.18 -44.42 -66.90
CA PRO A 970 5.83 -44.83 -67.25
C PRO A 970 5.07 -43.70 -67.95
N ARG A 971 4.14 -44.04 -68.84
CA ARG A 971 3.39 -43.04 -69.61
C ARG A 971 2.55 -42.14 -68.71
N PHE A 972 2.72 -40.84 -68.87
CA PHE A 972 1.81 -39.83 -68.35
C PHE A 972 0.39 -40.07 -68.89
N GLN A 973 -0.61 -39.98 -68.01
CA GLN A 973 -2.02 -39.90 -68.37
C GLN A 973 -2.42 -38.44 -68.65
#